data_AF-L0RUI5-F1
#
_entry.id   AF-L0RUI5-F1
#
_cell.length_a   1.000
_cell.length_b   1.000
_cell.length_c   1.000
_cell.angle_alpha   90.00
_cell.angle_beta   90.00
_cell.angle_gamma   90.00
#
_symmetry.space_group_name_H-M   'P 1'
#
loop_
_entity.id
_entity.type
_entity.pdbx_description
1 polymer ?
#
loop_
_entity_poly.entity_id
_entity_poly.type
_entity_poly.pdbx_seq_one_letter_code
_entity_poly.pdbx_strand_id
1 'polypeptide(L)'
;MAKNKKVWLAVGLSISASLVVAGGGAIIYAATKNDNIKEQQDALIAQQEIIKQKEIEIENARIELSNIKIQRQILSEEIKEIDKNIRDSQSKNERVRTNLEQSKLEIYIKEKEFSDITNSLEETKKELTKTKKEHNEIKTKYDQAKLLFDEKFVEFSKKENDFNEASKLLEAATKAKQAAEKELQDAKKMLQEKTNDLPIKENEKEKITQDIKVAVEKEKEASENARKVNHDYDLKKQALEKETMELGLLKDEENKLNSEYQKAKQKVTDLIKSVSDNETKLEKLKSNIKDLEVLITQKQKEEKETNTALESLKNTHNGITASYEKIKSEYDKVYEDLKQKNEEFNNVNQVLMQAQKVKQESETETNNLTQTLQQKQEQLTEKNVNKAKIQSDLDSLNTKVKALQDEVNTLIEQESELLIDLEPKRDELEKANTEYNKLFQKLNDEQKKIDELNQQKLNVQKKLQDAINAPRTKTVEIKVLQEKINEINNSIKDNENKQKTAETKSKKVSEKFPELERKFEEKNNEKINIEFEVEQAKAKETQAKGELIKETNELTQKQSLKTDLENEKNNLEQKITSLMNEIKDLESDLSQLDQKIANANTEYQKAEEEAKKAKKELDEKEAKKDELFQKVIDLQNKNAPHNEFSKADTEAHNYLKKIVVPARANSTHKENVKNNKKAAKDKLEQEKSKKQEEVKHKNQEIETAKTEVTRKVSELQAIVERITEVQKIVTQARKKTWNV
;
A
#
# COMPACT_ATOMS: atom_id res chain seq x y z
N MET A 1 16.44 -46.88 -1.81
CA MET A 1 16.85 -48.30 -1.82
C MET A 1 15.89 -49.07 -2.71
N ALA A 2 16.43 -49.79 -3.71
CA ALA A 2 15.84 -50.93 -4.47
C ALA A 2 14.42 -50.76 -5.08
N LYS A 3 14.14 -50.95 -6.37
CA LYS A 3 14.75 -51.75 -7.43
C LYS A 3 14.49 -51.11 -8.80
N ASN A 4 15.57 -50.78 -9.50
CA ASN A 4 15.59 -50.50 -10.93
C ASN A 4 15.75 -51.83 -11.66
N LYS A 5 14.81 -52.22 -12.53
CA LYS A 5 14.98 -53.35 -13.45
C LYS A 5 14.29 -53.06 -14.78
N LYS A 6 15.13 -53.04 -15.82
CA LYS A 6 14.87 -53.29 -17.25
C LYS A 6 14.31 -52.13 -18.07
N VAL A 7 15.22 -51.30 -18.61
CA VAL A 7 15.38 -51.14 -20.08
C VAL A 7 16.85 -50.82 -20.34
N TRP A 8 17.64 -51.85 -20.66
CA TRP A 8 18.97 -51.72 -21.28
C TRP A 8 19.12 -52.91 -22.22
N LEU A 9 18.85 -52.70 -23.50
CA LEU A 9 19.22 -53.59 -24.60
C LEU A 9 18.92 -52.89 -25.93
N ALA A 10 19.88 -52.12 -26.43
CA ALA A 10 20.04 -51.84 -27.86
C ALA A 10 21.35 -51.07 -28.12
N VAL A 11 22.51 -51.68 -27.85
CA VAL A 11 23.77 -51.28 -28.50
C VAL A 11 24.64 -52.53 -28.68
N GLY A 12 24.93 -52.91 -29.93
CA GLY A 12 26.18 -53.60 -30.27
C GLY A 12 26.09 -54.84 -31.18
N LEU A 13 26.58 -54.66 -32.42
CA LEU A 13 27.29 -55.63 -33.31
C LEU A 13 26.42 -56.63 -34.10
N SER A 14 26.66 -56.96 -35.39
CA SER A 14 27.78 -56.76 -36.31
C SER A 14 27.40 -57.07 -37.78
N ILE A 15 27.96 -56.29 -38.71
CA ILE A 15 28.69 -56.66 -39.96
C ILE A 15 28.16 -57.77 -40.91
N SER A 16 27.97 -57.33 -42.17
CA SER A 16 28.13 -58.00 -43.50
C SER A 16 27.15 -59.05 -44.03
N ALA A 17 26.46 -58.69 -45.13
CA ALA A 17 26.42 -59.49 -46.36
C ALA A 17 26.22 -58.55 -47.57
N SER A 18 26.89 -58.89 -48.67
CA SER A 18 27.23 -58.04 -49.80
C SER A 18 26.15 -57.92 -50.88
N LEU A 19 26.29 -56.84 -51.67
CA LEU A 19 26.08 -56.73 -53.12
C LEU A 19 24.65 -56.55 -53.71
N VAL A 20 24.57 -55.53 -54.58
CA VAL A 20 23.58 -55.24 -55.65
C VAL A 20 22.25 -54.61 -55.22
N VAL A 21 22.19 -53.27 -55.23
CA VAL A 21 21.49 -52.40 -56.19
C VAL A 21 21.77 -50.95 -55.75
N ALA A 22 22.59 -50.25 -56.54
CA ALA A 22 22.88 -48.83 -56.36
C ALA A 22 21.61 -48.01 -56.66
N GLY A 23 21.15 -47.21 -55.68
CA GLY A 23 20.08 -46.23 -55.87
C GLY A 23 19.08 -46.11 -54.71
N GLY A 24 18.73 -47.22 -54.05
CA GLY A 24 17.64 -47.23 -53.05
C GLY A 24 18.06 -47.07 -51.57
N GLY A 25 19.21 -47.64 -51.18
CA GLY A 25 19.59 -47.73 -49.75
C GLY A 25 19.99 -46.40 -49.11
N ALA A 26 20.58 -45.48 -49.86
CA ALA A 26 20.96 -44.15 -49.36
C ALA A 26 19.73 -43.25 -49.12
N ILE A 27 18.66 -43.43 -49.91
CA ILE A 27 17.41 -42.67 -49.79
C ILE A 27 16.64 -43.13 -48.55
N ILE A 28 16.60 -44.43 -48.26
CA ILE A 28 15.92 -44.98 -47.08
C ILE A 28 16.66 -44.61 -45.77
N TYR A 29 18.00 -44.62 -45.77
CA TYR A 29 18.80 -44.19 -44.62
C TYR A 29 18.73 -42.67 -44.37
N ALA A 30 18.69 -41.85 -45.43
CA ALA A 30 18.48 -40.41 -45.30
C ALA A 30 17.05 -40.07 -44.86
N ALA A 31 16.02 -40.75 -45.37
CA ALA A 31 14.63 -40.54 -44.99
C ALA A 31 14.38 -40.88 -43.51
N THR A 32 14.92 -42.00 -43.02
CA THR A 32 14.79 -42.40 -41.60
C THR A 32 15.54 -41.50 -40.62
N LYS A 33 16.69 -40.90 -41.00
CA LYS A 33 17.32 -39.84 -40.18
C LYS A 33 16.58 -38.50 -40.26
N ASN A 34 15.96 -38.16 -41.39
CA ASN A 34 15.23 -36.91 -41.56
C ASN A 34 13.90 -36.88 -40.76
N ASP A 35 13.18 -38.01 -40.70
CA ASP A 35 12.00 -38.16 -39.85
C ASP A 35 12.36 -38.05 -38.36
N ASN A 36 13.50 -38.61 -37.95
CA ASN A 36 14.04 -38.50 -36.59
C ASN A 36 14.42 -37.04 -36.22
N ILE A 37 14.95 -36.26 -37.15
CA ILE A 37 15.26 -34.84 -36.93
C ILE A 37 13.97 -34.03 -36.77
N LYS A 38 12.95 -34.31 -37.60
CA LYS A 38 11.66 -33.64 -37.50
C LYS A 38 10.96 -33.95 -36.17
N GLU A 39 10.97 -35.22 -35.74
CA GLU A 39 10.40 -35.65 -34.45
C GLU A 39 11.14 -35.00 -33.26
N GLN A 40 12.47 -34.87 -33.32
CA GLN A 40 13.26 -34.14 -32.33
C GLN A 40 12.95 -32.64 -32.30
N GLN A 41 12.67 -32.05 -33.46
CA GLN A 41 12.34 -30.63 -33.60
C GLN A 41 10.94 -30.32 -33.08
N ASP A 42 9.97 -31.19 -33.36
CA ASP A 42 8.61 -31.10 -32.81
C ASP A 42 8.62 -31.31 -31.28
N ALA A 43 9.42 -32.24 -30.76
CA ALA A 43 9.62 -32.43 -29.32
C ALA A 43 10.27 -31.20 -28.64
N LEU A 44 11.22 -30.53 -29.31
CA LEU A 44 11.82 -29.30 -28.81
C LEU A 44 10.80 -28.15 -28.75
N ILE A 45 9.96 -28.00 -29.78
CA ILE A 45 8.87 -27.01 -29.81
C ILE A 45 7.89 -27.28 -28.67
N ALA A 46 7.48 -28.54 -28.46
CA ALA A 46 6.60 -28.91 -27.36
C ALA A 46 7.20 -28.60 -25.98
N GLN A 47 8.51 -28.84 -25.77
CA GLN A 47 9.19 -28.47 -24.53
C GLN A 47 9.26 -26.95 -24.31
N GLN A 48 9.45 -26.16 -25.39
CA GLN A 48 9.40 -24.70 -25.31
C GLN A 48 8.01 -24.19 -24.95
N GLU A 49 6.95 -24.83 -25.46
CA GLU A 49 5.56 -24.52 -25.11
C GLU A 49 5.29 -24.79 -23.62
N ILE A 50 5.75 -25.93 -23.10
CA ILE A 50 5.63 -26.29 -21.67
C ILE A 50 6.35 -25.28 -20.77
N ILE A 51 7.54 -24.82 -21.18
CA ILE A 51 8.30 -23.78 -20.44
C ILE A 51 7.50 -22.49 -20.37
N LYS A 52 6.94 -22.01 -21.48
CA LYS A 52 6.10 -20.79 -21.50
C LYS A 52 4.89 -20.94 -20.58
N GLN A 53 4.22 -22.09 -20.59
CA GLN A 53 3.08 -22.35 -19.68
C GLN A 53 3.52 -22.31 -18.20
N LYS A 54 4.66 -22.94 -17.87
CA LYS A 54 5.21 -22.94 -16.51
C LYS A 54 5.67 -21.54 -16.05
N GLU A 55 6.20 -20.71 -16.95
CA GLU A 55 6.50 -19.30 -16.66
C GLU A 55 5.24 -18.51 -16.29
N ILE A 56 4.15 -18.71 -17.03
CA ILE A 56 2.85 -18.10 -16.73
C ILE A 56 2.32 -18.57 -15.37
N GLU A 57 2.41 -19.88 -15.07
CA GLU A 57 1.99 -20.43 -13.77
C GLU A 57 2.78 -19.84 -12.60
N ILE A 58 4.10 -19.64 -12.76
CA ILE A 58 4.98 -19.03 -11.75
C ILE A 58 4.64 -17.55 -11.57
N GLU A 59 4.42 -16.82 -12.66
CA GLU A 59 4.10 -15.39 -12.59
C GLU A 59 2.73 -15.16 -11.95
N ASN A 60 1.73 -15.97 -12.29
CA ASN A 60 0.42 -15.95 -11.62
C ASN A 60 0.55 -16.20 -10.11
N ALA A 61 1.34 -17.19 -9.70
CA ALA A 61 1.59 -17.46 -8.28
C ALA A 61 2.36 -16.31 -7.59
N ARG A 62 3.27 -15.62 -8.27
CA ARG A 62 3.94 -14.41 -7.75
C ARG A 62 2.98 -13.25 -7.56
N ILE A 63 2.07 -13.04 -8.50
CA ILE A 63 1.02 -12.01 -8.41
C ILE A 63 0.11 -12.31 -7.22
N GLU A 64 -0.35 -13.56 -7.07
CA GLU A 64 -1.17 -14.01 -5.95
C GLU A 64 -0.45 -13.79 -4.60
N LEU A 65 0.82 -14.22 -4.50
CA LEU A 65 1.64 -13.99 -3.31
C LEU A 65 1.79 -12.49 -2.98
N SER A 66 1.95 -11.64 -4.00
CA SER A 66 2.03 -10.19 -3.84
C SER A 66 0.71 -9.60 -3.32
N ASN A 67 -0.42 -10.05 -3.86
CA ASN A 67 -1.75 -9.61 -3.42
C ASN A 67 -2.01 -10.01 -1.95
N ILE A 68 -1.72 -11.25 -1.58
CA ILE A 68 -1.84 -11.74 -0.20
C ILE A 68 -0.92 -10.93 0.73
N LYS A 69 0.31 -10.62 0.29
CA LYS A 69 1.25 -9.79 1.06
C LYS A 69 0.69 -8.39 1.32
N ILE A 70 0.07 -7.77 0.31
CA ILE A 70 -0.59 -6.45 0.45
C ILE A 70 -1.75 -6.55 1.44
N GLN A 71 -2.63 -7.55 1.32
CA GLN A 71 -3.75 -7.75 2.25
C GLN A 71 -3.27 -7.94 3.69
N ARG A 72 -2.20 -8.72 3.88
CA ARG A 72 -1.58 -8.92 5.19
C ARG A 72 -1.04 -7.61 5.78
N GLN A 73 -0.44 -6.76 4.95
CA GLN A 73 0.05 -5.45 5.39
C GLN A 73 -1.11 -4.53 5.79
N ILE A 74 -2.20 -4.49 5.02
CA ILE A 74 -3.41 -3.72 5.36
C ILE A 74 -3.95 -4.15 6.71
N LEU A 75 -4.19 -5.45 6.91
CA LEU A 75 -4.68 -5.98 8.19
C LEU A 75 -3.72 -5.68 9.35
N SER A 76 -2.40 -5.73 9.12
CA SER A 76 -1.42 -5.38 10.14
C SER A 76 -1.50 -3.91 10.57
N GLU A 77 -1.78 -2.99 9.65
CA GLU A 77 -1.97 -1.57 9.99
C GLU A 77 -3.32 -1.34 10.68
N GLU A 78 -4.38 -2.04 10.25
CA GLU A 78 -5.69 -2.00 10.93
C GLU A 78 -5.59 -2.48 12.39
N ILE A 79 -4.83 -3.55 12.65
CA ILE A 79 -4.55 -4.03 14.02
C ILE A 79 -3.86 -2.94 14.85
N LYS A 80 -2.83 -2.27 14.31
CA LYS A 80 -2.12 -1.20 15.02
C LYS A 80 -3.02 0.00 15.34
N GLU A 81 -3.88 0.39 14.40
CA GLU A 81 -4.85 1.48 14.56
C GLU A 81 -5.86 1.12 15.66
N ILE A 82 -6.40 -0.11 15.65
CA ILE A 82 -7.35 -0.57 16.66
C ILE A 82 -6.68 -0.71 18.03
N ASP A 83 -5.45 -1.20 18.11
CA ASP A 83 -4.67 -1.26 19.34
C ASP A 83 -4.49 0.13 19.97
N LYS A 84 -4.23 1.14 19.13
CA LYS A 84 -4.18 2.53 19.58
C LYS A 84 -5.54 2.99 20.11
N ASN A 85 -6.62 2.73 19.39
CA ASN A 85 -7.97 3.09 19.82
C ASN A 85 -8.39 2.38 21.13
N ILE A 86 -7.98 1.12 21.32
CA ILE A 86 -8.17 0.38 22.57
C ILE A 86 -7.43 1.07 23.71
N ARG A 87 -6.15 1.42 23.53
CA ARG A 87 -5.37 2.15 24.55
C ARG A 87 -5.98 3.50 24.90
N ASP A 88 -6.40 4.28 23.91
CA ASP A 88 -7.03 5.58 24.11
C ASP A 88 -8.37 5.45 24.85
N SER A 89 -9.17 4.44 24.49
CA SER A 89 -10.44 4.13 25.16
C SER A 89 -10.24 3.66 26.61
N GLN A 90 -9.22 2.83 26.87
CA GLN A 90 -8.82 2.45 28.23
C GLN A 90 -8.40 3.66 29.06
N SER A 91 -7.59 4.55 28.51
CA SER A 91 -7.18 5.78 29.20
C SER A 91 -8.37 6.69 29.51
N LYS A 92 -9.31 6.84 28.56
CA LYS A 92 -10.55 7.59 28.77
C LYS A 92 -11.39 6.98 29.89
N ASN A 93 -11.56 5.67 29.89
CA ASN A 93 -12.31 4.95 30.91
C ASN A 93 -11.69 5.13 32.31
N GLU A 94 -10.37 5.00 32.42
CA GLU A 94 -9.65 5.21 33.68
C GLU A 94 -9.85 6.64 34.23
N ARG A 95 -9.85 7.66 33.35
CA ARG A 95 -10.15 9.05 33.74
C ARG A 95 -11.59 9.21 34.23
N VAL A 96 -12.56 8.60 33.55
CA VAL A 96 -13.97 8.65 33.98
C VAL A 96 -14.12 8.00 35.35
N ARG A 97 -13.51 6.83 35.55
CA ARG A 97 -13.54 6.11 36.82
C ARG A 97 -12.87 6.89 37.95
N THR A 98 -11.72 7.51 37.69
CA THR A 98 -11.04 8.38 38.66
C THR A 98 -11.92 9.56 39.08
N ASN A 99 -12.55 10.24 38.12
CA ASN A 99 -13.44 11.37 38.40
C ASN A 99 -14.70 10.94 39.16
N LEU A 100 -15.23 9.75 38.86
CA LEU A 100 -16.35 9.16 39.56
C LEU A 100 -16.01 8.90 41.04
N GLU A 101 -14.86 8.30 41.32
CA GLU A 101 -14.39 8.06 42.69
C GLU A 101 -14.11 9.36 43.44
N GLN A 102 -13.54 10.38 42.78
CA GLN A 102 -13.38 11.71 43.37
C GLN A 102 -14.72 12.34 43.75
N SER A 103 -15.73 12.26 42.87
CA SER A 103 -17.07 12.82 43.13
C SER A 103 -17.74 12.10 44.30
N LYS A 104 -17.62 10.76 44.39
CA LYS A 104 -18.12 9.97 45.54
C LYS A 104 -17.46 10.38 46.85
N LEU A 105 -16.14 10.57 46.84
CA LEU A 105 -15.41 11.03 48.02
C LEU A 105 -15.84 12.44 48.44
N GLU A 106 -16.08 13.32 47.49
CA GLU A 106 -16.54 14.69 47.75
C GLU A 106 -17.95 14.70 48.37
N ILE A 107 -18.87 13.87 47.88
CA ILE A 107 -20.18 13.66 48.54
C ILE A 107 -19.99 13.20 49.97
N TYR A 108 -19.18 12.17 50.21
CA TYR A 108 -18.96 11.64 51.55
C TYR A 108 -18.45 12.72 52.54
N ILE A 109 -17.52 13.57 52.09
CA ILE A 109 -17.03 14.70 52.89
C ILE A 109 -18.15 15.69 53.18
N LYS A 110 -18.96 16.03 52.17
CA LYS A 110 -20.06 17.00 52.29
C LYS A 110 -21.21 16.47 53.16
N GLU A 111 -21.52 15.18 53.10
CA GLU A 111 -22.48 14.53 54.00
C GLU A 111 -22.01 14.55 55.45
N LYS A 112 -20.70 14.36 55.68
CA LYS A 112 -20.11 14.51 57.01
C LYS A 112 -20.21 15.95 57.52
N GLU A 113 -19.85 16.93 56.70
CA GLU A 113 -20.04 18.36 57.02
C GLU A 113 -21.51 18.68 57.33
N PHE A 114 -22.44 18.13 56.55
CA PHE A 114 -23.88 18.29 56.77
C PHE A 114 -24.32 17.72 58.13
N SER A 115 -23.82 16.54 58.51
CA SER A 115 -24.09 15.94 59.81
C SER A 115 -23.54 16.79 60.96
N ASP A 116 -22.29 17.26 60.86
CA ASP A 116 -21.65 18.08 61.89
C ASP A 116 -22.40 19.41 62.11
N ILE A 117 -22.80 20.09 61.03
CA ILE A 117 -23.59 21.33 61.13
C ILE A 117 -25.00 21.06 61.68
N THR A 118 -25.61 19.92 61.31
CA THR A 118 -26.93 19.53 61.85
C THR A 118 -26.87 19.36 63.36
N ASN A 119 -25.83 18.69 63.87
CA ASN A 119 -25.62 18.54 65.31
C ASN A 119 -25.39 19.89 66.00
N SER A 120 -24.54 20.75 65.43
CA SER A 120 -24.29 22.10 65.96
C SER A 120 -25.55 22.98 65.96
N LEU A 121 -26.40 22.88 64.93
CA LEU A 121 -27.68 23.59 64.86
C LEU A 121 -28.63 23.13 65.97
N GLU A 122 -28.71 21.83 66.20
CA GLU A 122 -29.55 21.26 67.26
C GLU A 122 -29.10 21.73 68.66
N GLU A 123 -27.80 21.74 68.92
CA GLU A 123 -27.22 22.30 70.15
C GLU A 123 -27.53 23.80 70.30
N THR A 124 -27.36 24.57 69.22
CA THR A 124 -27.65 26.02 69.22
C THR A 124 -29.14 26.29 69.48
N LYS A 125 -30.05 25.48 68.91
CA LYS A 125 -31.50 25.58 69.15
C LYS A 125 -31.86 25.26 70.60
N LYS A 126 -31.21 24.27 71.21
CA LYS A 126 -31.36 23.96 72.65
C LYS A 126 -30.90 25.12 73.53
N GLU A 127 -29.72 25.68 73.26
CA GLU A 127 -29.18 26.82 74.00
C GLU A 127 -30.03 28.08 73.81
N LEU A 128 -30.58 28.31 72.61
CA LEU A 128 -31.51 29.41 72.34
C LEU A 128 -32.79 29.26 73.16
N THR A 129 -33.34 28.05 73.26
CA THR A 129 -34.55 27.79 74.05
C THR A 129 -34.32 28.07 75.53
N LYS A 130 -33.18 27.61 76.06
CA LYS A 130 -32.76 27.89 77.44
C LYS A 130 -32.55 29.40 77.66
N THR A 131 -31.79 30.05 76.80
CA THR A 131 -31.47 31.49 76.93
C THR A 131 -32.72 32.36 76.78
N LYS A 132 -33.70 32.00 75.93
CA LYS A 132 -35.00 32.70 75.84
C LYS A 132 -35.78 32.62 77.16
N LYS A 133 -35.74 31.46 77.83
CA LYS A 133 -36.36 31.29 79.15
C LYS A 133 -35.70 32.20 80.18
N GLU A 134 -34.37 32.18 80.26
CA GLU A 134 -33.58 33.05 81.15
C GLU A 134 -33.84 34.54 80.87
N HIS A 135 -33.86 34.95 79.60
CA HIS A 135 -34.20 36.32 79.18
C HIS A 135 -35.59 36.73 79.70
N ASN A 136 -36.61 35.87 79.58
CA ASN A 136 -37.96 36.19 80.03
C ASN A 136 -38.06 36.28 81.55
N GLU A 137 -37.34 35.44 82.29
CA GLU A 137 -37.23 35.52 83.75
C GLU A 137 -36.56 36.82 84.19
N ILE A 138 -35.42 37.19 83.59
CA ILE A 138 -34.71 38.45 83.88
C ILE A 138 -35.58 39.66 83.50
N LYS A 139 -36.26 39.62 82.35
CA LYS A 139 -37.18 40.68 81.92
C LYS A 139 -38.29 40.90 82.94
N THR A 140 -38.89 39.82 83.44
CA THR A 140 -39.95 39.90 84.45
C THR A 140 -39.43 40.53 85.73
N LYS A 141 -38.24 40.14 86.20
CA LYS A 141 -37.60 40.75 87.38
C LYS A 141 -37.28 42.23 87.17
N TYR A 142 -36.74 42.59 86.00
CA TYR A 142 -36.47 43.98 85.65
C TYR A 142 -37.75 44.82 85.61
N ASP A 143 -38.81 44.32 84.95
CA ASP A 143 -40.11 45.01 84.88
C ASP A 143 -40.71 45.20 86.29
N GLN A 144 -40.58 44.21 87.18
CA GLN A 144 -41.01 44.31 88.59
C GLN A 144 -40.19 45.32 89.39
N ALA A 145 -38.85 45.28 89.29
CA ALA A 145 -37.97 46.20 89.98
C ALA A 145 -38.19 47.65 89.54
N LYS A 146 -38.41 47.86 88.24
CA LYS A 146 -38.76 49.16 87.69
C LYS A 146 -40.10 49.67 88.21
N LEU A 147 -41.12 48.81 88.23
CA LEU A 147 -42.44 49.18 88.75
C LEU A 147 -42.39 49.52 90.24
N LEU A 148 -41.67 48.74 91.05
CA LEU A 148 -41.43 49.04 92.47
C LEU A 148 -40.68 50.36 92.66
N PHE A 149 -39.66 50.64 91.84
CA PHE A 149 -38.96 51.92 91.86
C PHE A 149 -39.92 53.07 91.53
N ASP A 150 -40.70 52.95 90.45
CA ASP A 150 -41.65 53.97 90.02
C ASP A 150 -42.72 54.24 91.09
N GLU A 151 -43.27 53.19 91.73
CA GLU A 151 -44.21 53.31 92.86
C GLU A 151 -43.58 54.03 94.07
N LYS A 152 -42.37 53.61 94.46
CA LYS A 152 -41.64 54.21 95.58
C LYS A 152 -41.21 55.64 95.31
N PHE A 153 -40.91 55.98 94.06
CA PHE A 153 -40.57 57.33 93.65
C PHE A 153 -41.76 58.28 93.82
N VAL A 154 -42.99 57.81 93.58
CA VAL A 154 -44.21 58.58 93.84
C VAL A 154 -44.41 58.82 95.35
N GLU A 155 -44.17 57.81 96.19
CA GLU A 155 -44.24 57.97 97.65
C GLU A 155 -43.18 58.96 98.17
N PHE A 156 -41.95 58.84 97.68
CA PHE A 156 -40.89 59.80 97.97
C PHE A 156 -41.28 61.22 97.57
N SER A 157 -41.83 61.41 96.37
CA SER A 157 -42.26 62.74 95.90
C SER A 157 -43.32 63.37 96.82
N LYS A 158 -44.20 62.55 97.42
CA LYS A 158 -45.16 63.04 98.43
C LYS A 158 -44.46 63.44 99.73
N LYS A 159 -43.57 62.59 100.25
CA LYS A 159 -42.80 62.89 101.48
C LYS A 159 -41.87 64.08 101.32
N GLU A 160 -41.29 64.27 100.13
CA GLU A 160 -40.49 65.43 99.77
C GLU A 160 -41.33 66.70 99.83
N ASN A 161 -42.56 66.67 99.31
CA ASN A 161 -43.51 67.78 99.45
C ASN A 161 -43.90 68.05 100.91
N ASP A 162 -44.22 67.03 101.69
CA ASP A 162 -44.56 67.16 103.12
C ASP A 162 -43.39 67.74 103.93
N PHE A 163 -42.15 67.32 103.62
CA PHE A 163 -40.93 67.88 104.20
C PHE A 163 -40.74 69.34 103.80
N ASN A 164 -40.92 69.68 102.52
CA ASN A 164 -40.84 71.06 102.04
C ASN A 164 -41.89 71.96 102.71
N GLU A 165 -43.10 71.47 102.97
CA GLU A 165 -44.14 72.18 103.71
C GLU A 165 -43.79 72.35 105.18
N ALA A 166 -43.29 71.29 105.85
CA ALA A 166 -42.80 71.38 107.21
C ALA A 166 -41.61 72.34 107.36
N SER A 167 -40.72 72.39 106.37
CA SER A 167 -39.61 73.34 106.31
C SER A 167 -40.12 74.79 106.28
N LYS A 168 -41.17 75.08 105.50
CA LYS A 168 -41.80 76.41 105.46
C LYS A 168 -42.48 76.75 106.78
N LEU A 169 -43.18 75.79 107.40
CA LEU A 169 -43.83 75.96 108.70
C LEU A 169 -42.79 76.21 109.80
N LEU A 170 -41.66 75.50 109.80
CA LEU A 170 -40.56 75.72 110.73
C LEU A 170 -39.97 77.12 110.56
N GLU A 171 -39.76 77.56 109.33
CA GLU A 171 -39.28 78.92 109.04
C GLU A 171 -40.26 79.98 109.59
N ALA A 172 -41.57 79.80 109.38
CA ALA A 172 -42.61 80.69 109.89
C ALA A 172 -42.70 80.69 111.42
N ALA A 173 -42.65 79.52 112.06
CA ALA A 173 -42.68 79.37 113.51
C ALA A 173 -41.44 79.96 114.18
N THR A 174 -40.27 79.83 113.54
CA THR A 174 -39.02 80.45 114.00
C THR A 174 -39.12 81.98 113.94
N LYS A 175 -39.66 82.54 112.85
CA LYS A 175 -39.91 84.00 112.73
C LYS A 175 -40.92 84.49 113.78
N ALA A 176 -42.00 83.75 114.01
CA ALA A 176 -43.01 84.09 115.01
C ALA A 176 -42.45 84.06 116.44
N LYS A 177 -41.63 83.05 116.76
CA LYS A 177 -40.91 82.98 118.04
C LYS A 177 -39.96 84.17 118.21
N GLN A 178 -39.14 84.50 117.21
CA GLN A 178 -38.25 85.66 117.25
C GLN A 178 -39.01 86.98 117.45
N ALA A 179 -40.18 87.12 116.83
CA ALA A 179 -41.04 88.28 117.01
C ALA A 179 -41.62 88.36 118.43
N ALA A 180 -42.08 87.24 119.01
CA ALA A 180 -42.59 87.17 120.37
C ALA A 180 -41.48 87.39 121.43
N GLU A 181 -40.28 86.84 121.21
CA GLU A 181 -39.09 87.12 122.04
C GLU A 181 -38.76 88.62 122.03
N LYS A 182 -38.84 89.26 120.86
CA LYS A 182 -38.64 90.71 120.72
C LYS A 182 -39.72 91.52 121.45
N GLU A 183 -41.00 91.16 121.30
CA GLU A 183 -42.11 91.78 122.05
C GLU A 183 -41.90 91.65 123.58
N LEU A 184 -41.48 90.48 124.05
CA LEU A 184 -41.16 90.25 125.46
C LEU A 184 -39.96 91.10 125.92
N GLN A 185 -38.93 91.23 125.08
CA GLN A 185 -37.75 92.05 125.36
C GLN A 185 -38.10 93.54 125.42
N ASP A 186 -38.94 94.02 124.51
CA ASP A 186 -39.47 95.39 124.48
C ASP A 186 -40.35 95.68 125.70
N ALA A 187 -41.23 94.75 126.10
CA ALA A 187 -42.05 94.86 127.31
C ALA A 187 -41.21 94.87 128.61
N LYS A 188 -40.16 94.04 128.68
CA LYS A 188 -39.18 94.07 129.78
C LYS A 188 -38.41 95.38 129.83
N LYS A 189 -38.05 95.93 128.67
CA LYS A 189 -37.36 97.22 128.56
C LYS A 189 -38.27 98.38 129.00
N MET A 190 -39.55 98.38 128.64
CA MET A 190 -40.54 99.36 129.12
C MET A 190 -40.72 99.34 130.64
N LEU A 191 -40.70 98.16 131.28
CA LEU A 191 -40.66 98.06 132.74
C LEU A 191 -39.39 98.72 133.28
N GLN A 192 -38.23 98.41 132.71
CA GLN A 192 -36.94 98.94 133.15
C GLN A 192 -36.84 100.47 133.00
N GLU A 193 -37.37 101.02 131.91
CA GLU A 193 -37.45 102.47 131.67
C GLU A 193 -38.41 103.16 132.65
N LYS A 194 -39.58 102.58 132.95
CA LYS A 194 -40.52 103.16 133.92
C LYS A 194 -40.05 103.02 135.38
N THR A 195 -39.32 101.97 135.75
CA THR A 195 -38.85 101.77 137.14
C THR A 195 -37.82 102.84 137.59
N ASN A 196 -37.23 103.58 136.65
CA ASN A 196 -36.29 104.66 136.95
C ASN A 196 -36.96 106.00 137.28
N ASP A 197 -38.28 106.15 137.06
CA ASP A 197 -39.06 107.36 137.39
C ASP A 197 -39.99 107.11 138.60
N LEU A 198 -39.65 107.67 139.77
CA LEU A 198 -40.54 107.73 140.95
C LEU A 198 -41.60 108.84 140.76
N PRO A 199 -42.87 108.70 141.26
CA PRO A 199 -43.59 107.55 141.78
C PRO A 199 -44.73 107.10 140.83
N ILE A 200 -44.76 105.81 140.46
CA ILE A 200 -45.81 105.26 139.59
C ILE A 200 -47.08 104.94 140.40
N LYS A 201 -48.25 105.35 139.90
CA LYS A 201 -49.57 104.96 140.43
C LYS A 201 -49.81 103.45 140.22
N GLU A 202 -50.27 102.77 141.26
CA GLU A 202 -50.43 101.30 141.34
C GLU A 202 -51.13 100.68 140.11
N ASN A 203 -52.12 101.35 139.52
CA ASN A 203 -52.85 100.92 138.32
C ASN A 203 -51.98 100.77 137.05
N GLU A 204 -50.90 101.55 136.88
CA GLU A 204 -50.01 101.42 135.71
C GLU A 204 -49.00 100.29 135.88
N LYS A 205 -48.56 100.04 137.11
CA LYS A 205 -47.68 98.92 137.44
C LYS A 205 -48.41 97.58 137.24
N GLU A 206 -49.69 97.54 137.57
CA GLU A 206 -50.55 96.38 137.34
C GLU A 206 -50.77 96.11 135.84
N LYS A 207 -50.98 97.15 135.03
CA LYS A 207 -51.09 97.03 133.57
C LYS A 207 -49.81 96.52 132.90
N ILE A 208 -48.63 97.06 133.26
CA ILE A 208 -47.35 96.60 132.70
C ILE A 208 -47.04 95.16 133.14
N THR A 209 -47.40 94.81 134.38
CA THR A 209 -47.27 93.43 134.87
C THR A 209 -48.20 92.49 134.10
N GLN A 210 -49.42 92.93 133.77
CA GLN A 210 -50.36 92.20 132.90
C GLN A 210 -49.79 92.03 131.48
N ASP A 211 -49.26 93.10 130.88
CA ASP A 211 -48.70 93.09 129.52
C ASP A 211 -47.44 92.20 129.42
N ILE A 212 -46.57 92.20 130.43
CA ILE A 212 -45.44 91.26 130.54
C ILE A 212 -45.95 89.84 130.70
N LYS A 213 -46.98 89.59 131.51
CA LYS A 213 -47.55 88.26 131.67
C LYS A 213 -48.13 87.73 130.37
N VAL A 214 -48.80 88.59 129.58
CA VAL A 214 -49.28 88.26 128.23
C VAL A 214 -48.13 88.02 127.25
N ALA A 215 -47.07 88.84 127.29
CA ALA A 215 -45.90 88.67 126.42
C ALA A 215 -45.09 87.42 126.78
N VAL A 216 -44.98 87.07 128.07
CA VAL A 216 -44.38 85.82 128.55
C VAL A 216 -45.20 84.62 128.08
N GLU A 217 -46.52 84.67 128.18
CA GLU A 217 -47.35 83.55 127.73
C GLU A 217 -47.33 83.42 126.19
N LYS A 218 -47.32 84.54 125.44
CA LYS A 218 -47.13 84.54 123.98
C LYS A 218 -45.77 84.00 123.55
N GLU A 219 -44.68 84.40 124.21
CA GLU A 219 -43.35 83.85 123.92
C GLU A 219 -43.31 82.37 124.25
N LYS A 220 -43.85 81.97 125.41
CA LYS A 220 -43.92 80.57 125.81
C LYS A 220 -44.75 79.73 124.82
N GLU A 221 -45.90 80.21 124.38
CA GLU A 221 -46.73 79.58 123.35
C GLU A 221 -45.99 79.51 122.00
N ALA A 222 -45.34 80.59 121.56
CA ALA A 222 -44.58 80.63 120.31
C ALA A 222 -43.34 79.72 120.36
N SER A 223 -42.66 79.64 121.51
CA SER A 223 -41.50 78.79 121.76
C SER A 223 -41.89 77.32 121.84
N GLU A 224 -43.04 77.01 122.46
CA GLU A 224 -43.61 75.66 122.47
C GLU A 224 -44.11 75.23 121.09
N ASN A 225 -44.72 76.14 120.32
CA ASN A 225 -45.11 75.90 118.93
C ASN A 225 -43.88 75.66 118.03
N ALA A 226 -42.84 76.49 118.15
CA ALA A 226 -41.58 76.30 117.41
C ALA A 226 -40.90 74.96 117.76
N ARG A 227 -40.94 74.53 119.02
CA ARG A 227 -40.45 73.20 119.42
C ARG A 227 -41.26 72.06 118.79
N LYS A 228 -42.59 72.15 118.79
CA LYS A 228 -43.47 71.15 118.17
C LYS A 228 -43.24 71.06 116.65
N VAL A 229 -43.15 72.20 115.97
CA VAL A 229 -42.88 72.26 114.53
C VAL A 229 -41.46 71.80 114.19
N ASN A 230 -40.46 72.13 115.02
CA ASN A 230 -39.09 71.62 114.83
C ASN A 230 -39.02 70.10 115.01
N HIS A 231 -39.75 69.55 115.98
CA HIS A 231 -39.87 68.11 116.16
C HIS A 231 -40.54 67.43 114.96
N ASP A 232 -41.63 68.01 114.42
CA ASP A 232 -42.29 67.51 113.20
C ASP A 232 -41.37 67.59 111.97
N TYR A 233 -40.60 68.67 111.83
CA TYR A 233 -39.59 68.82 110.79
C TYR A 233 -38.51 67.73 110.88
N ASP A 234 -37.94 67.50 112.06
CA ASP A 234 -36.91 66.48 112.27
C ASP A 234 -37.43 65.07 111.96
N LEU A 235 -38.69 64.77 112.34
CA LEU A 235 -39.34 63.50 112.00
C LEU A 235 -39.53 63.33 110.49
N LYS A 236 -40.00 64.37 109.80
CA LYS A 236 -40.17 64.36 108.33
C LYS A 236 -38.84 64.31 107.59
N LYS A 237 -37.79 64.95 108.11
CA LYS A 237 -36.42 64.88 107.59
C LYS A 237 -35.88 63.46 107.66
N GLN A 238 -35.96 62.81 108.83
CA GLN A 238 -35.53 61.42 109.00
C GLN A 238 -36.33 60.47 108.09
N ALA A 239 -37.63 60.70 107.95
CA ALA A 239 -38.47 59.91 107.05
C ALA A 239 -38.06 60.07 105.57
N LEU A 240 -37.69 61.29 105.14
CA LEU A 240 -37.23 61.58 103.78
C LEU A 240 -35.84 61.00 103.50
N GLU A 241 -34.89 61.13 104.44
CA GLU A 241 -33.54 60.56 104.33
C GLU A 241 -33.59 59.03 104.21
N LYS A 242 -34.45 58.37 105.00
CA LYS A 242 -34.68 56.93 104.90
C LYS A 242 -35.23 56.53 103.52
N GLU A 243 -36.24 57.24 103.02
CA GLU A 243 -36.83 56.95 101.71
C GLU A 243 -35.84 57.21 100.56
N THR A 244 -34.95 58.22 100.71
CA THR A 244 -33.87 58.51 99.75
C THR A 244 -32.90 57.32 99.63
N MET A 245 -32.53 56.73 100.77
CA MET A 245 -31.64 55.57 100.80
C MET A 245 -32.31 54.32 100.18
N GLU A 246 -33.58 54.08 100.51
CA GLU A 246 -34.37 52.98 99.93
C GLU A 246 -34.52 53.14 98.41
N LEU A 247 -34.79 54.35 97.91
CA LEU A 247 -34.84 54.65 96.48
C LEU A 247 -33.50 54.42 95.78
N GLY A 248 -32.39 54.81 96.40
CA GLY A 248 -31.05 54.58 95.87
C GLY A 248 -30.78 53.08 95.65
N LEU A 249 -31.10 52.24 96.65
CA LEU A 249 -30.95 50.78 96.55
C LEU A 249 -31.84 50.17 95.47
N LEU A 250 -33.10 50.64 95.35
CA LEU A 250 -34.01 50.20 94.30
C LEU A 250 -33.50 50.60 92.91
N LYS A 251 -32.91 51.79 92.77
CA LYS A 251 -32.36 52.25 91.49
C LYS A 251 -31.13 51.45 91.07
N ASP A 252 -30.26 51.10 92.01
CA ASP A 252 -29.09 50.26 91.74
C ASP A 252 -29.50 48.85 91.29
N GLU A 253 -30.52 48.26 91.93
CA GLU A 253 -31.04 46.95 91.52
C GLU A 253 -31.74 47.02 90.15
N GLU A 254 -32.50 48.07 89.85
CA GLU A 254 -33.07 48.31 88.51
C GLU A 254 -31.96 48.40 87.45
N ASN A 255 -30.91 49.18 87.71
CA ASN A 255 -29.79 49.35 86.77
C ASN A 255 -29.04 48.04 86.53
N LYS A 256 -28.83 47.24 87.57
CA LYS A 256 -28.21 45.92 87.48
C LYS A 256 -29.06 44.96 86.64
N LEU A 257 -30.36 44.87 86.95
CA LEU A 257 -31.30 44.03 86.19
C LEU A 257 -31.45 44.48 84.75
N ASN A 258 -31.41 45.79 84.46
CA ASN A 258 -31.38 46.29 83.09
C ASN A 258 -30.11 45.84 82.34
N SER A 259 -28.94 45.91 82.99
CA SER A 259 -27.68 45.42 82.40
C SER A 259 -27.76 43.92 82.07
N GLU A 260 -28.26 43.10 83.00
CA GLU A 260 -28.48 41.67 82.80
C GLU A 260 -29.50 41.41 81.69
N TYR A 261 -30.59 42.18 81.64
CA TYR A 261 -31.61 42.11 80.61
C TYR A 261 -31.04 42.40 79.21
N GLN A 262 -30.25 43.47 79.05
CA GLN A 262 -29.63 43.79 77.76
C GLN A 262 -28.63 42.72 77.32
N LYS A 263 -27.83 42.17 78.24
CA LYS A 263 -26.91 41.06 77.94
C LYS A 263 -27.67 39.81 77.50
N ALA A 264 -28.73 39.43 78.21
CA ALA A 264 -29.57 38.29 77.85
C ALA A 264 -30.25 38.49 76.49
N LYS A 265 -30.75 39.71 76.21
CA LYS A 265 -31.34 40.08 74.93
C LYS A 265 -30.34 39.95 73.79
N GLN A 266 -29.11 40.46 73.96
CA GLN A 266 -28.06 40.34 72.96
C GLN A 266 -27.70 38.87 72.70
N LYS A 267 -27.54 38.07 73.76
CA LYS A 267 -27.26 36.63 73.63
C LYS A 267 -28.37 35.89 72.85
N VAL A 268 -29.64 36.24 73.06
CA VAL A 268 -30.76 35.71 72.26
C VAL A 268 -30.62 36.11 70.79
N THR A 269 -30.33 37.38 70.50
CA THR A 269 -30.13 37.86 69.12
C THR A 269 -28.97 37.14 68.42
N ASP A 270 -27.84 36.97 69.09
CA ASP A 270 -26.66 36.30 68.54
C ASP A 270 -26.95 34.81 68.25
N LEU A 271 -27.67 34.13 69.15
CA LEU A 271 -28.08 32.74 68.94
C LEU A 271 -29.10 32.60 67.79
N ILE A 272 -30.05 33.52 67.65
CA ILE A 272 -30.98 33.54 66.50
C ILE A 272 -30.20 33.68 65.19
N LYS A 273 -29.21 34.58 65.15
CA LYS A 273 -28.36 34.75 63.97
C LYS A 273 -27.57 33.48 63.66
N SER A 274 -26.96 32.85 64.67
CA SER A 274 -26.23 31.59 64.52
C SER A 274 -27.11 30.45 63.98
N VAL A 275 -28.36 30.34 64.45
CA VAL A 275 -29.35 29.39 63.91
C VAL A 275 -29.60 29.66 62.42
N SER A 276 -29.85 30.91 62.05
CA SER A 276 -30.11 31.29 60.66
C SER A 276 -28.91 31.05 59.73
N ASP A 277 -27.69 31.37 60.20
CA ASP A 277 -26.45 31.13 59.44
C ASP A 277 -26.22 29.64 59.21
N ASN A 278 -26.47 28.80 60.23
CA ASN A 278 -26.35 27.34 60.12
C ASN A 278 -27.43 26.73 59.21
N GLU A 279 -28.67 27.21 59.27
CA GLU A 279 -29.74 26.79 58.34
C GLU A 279 -29.37 27.12 56.89
N THR A 280 -28.82 28.31 56.65
CA THR A 280 -28.35 28.73 55.33
C THR A 280 -27.21 27.84 54.81
N LYS A 281 -26.25 27.48 55.68
CA LYS A 281 -25.15 26.55 55.33
C LYS A 281 -25.69 25.15 54.97
N LEU A 282 -26.67 24.64 55.73
CA LEU A 282 -27.28 23.34 55.45
C LEU A 282 -28.00 23.31 54.10
N GLU A 283 -28.76 24.35 53.75
CA GLU A 283 -29.43 24.42 52.44
C GLU A 283 -28.43 24.46 51.29
N LYS A 284 -27.33 25.22 51.44
CA LYS A 284 -26.25 25.24 50.44
C LYS A 284 -25.59 23.86 50.30
N LEU A 285 -25.34 23.16 51.40
CA LEU A 285 -24.78 21.81 51.39
C LEU A 285 -25.73 20.80 50.72
N LYS A 286 -27.03 20.85 51.00
CA LYS A 286 -28.02 20.00 50.31
C LYS A 286 -27.99 20.20 48.80
N SER A 287 -27.95 21.45 48.35
CA SER A 287 -27.86 21.75 46.92
C SER A 287 -26.58 21.16 46.31
N ASN A 288 -25.43 21.37 46.95
CA ASN A 288 -24.16 20.86 46.46
C ASN A 288 -24.13 19.32 46.41
N ILE A 289 -24.65 18.63 47.43
CA ILE A 289 -24.75 17.17 47.45
C ILE A 289 -25.61 16.69 46.28
N LYS A 290 -26.77 17.32 46.05
CA LYS A 290 -27.66 16.98 44.93
C LYS A 290 -27.00 17.17 43.56
N ASP A 291 -26.24 18.26 43.38
CA ASP A 291 -25.52 18.51 42.14
C ASP A 291 -24.42 17.45 41.90
N LEU A 292 -23.73 17.02 42.96
CA LEU A 292 -22.75 15.94 42.89
C LEU A 292 -23.40 14.57 42.60
N GLU A 293 -24.58 14.27 43.17
CA GLU A 293 -25.32 13.04 42.87
C GLU A 293 -25.70 12.95 41.39
N VAL A 294 -26.12 14.07 40.80
CA VAL A 294 -26.39 14.17 39.35
C VAL A 294 -25.11 13.93 38.55
N LEU A 295 -23.99 14.55 38.95
CA LEU A 295 -22.70 14.37 38.29
C LEU A 295 -22.22 12.90 38.35
N ILE A 296 -22.38 12.24 39.49
CA ILE A 296 -22.08 10.81 39.67
C ILE A 296 -22.91 9.96 38.71
N THR A 297 -24.22 10.20 38.64
CA THR A 297 -25.13 9.46 37.75
C THR A 297 -24.70 9.61 36.29
N GLN A 298 -24.34 10.83 35.89
CA GLN A 298 -23.83 11.10 34.54
C GLN A 298 -22.50 10.39 34.26
N LYS A 299 -21.57 10.39 35.23
CA LYS A 299 -20.27 9.71 35.10
C LYS A 299 -20.40 8.19 35.06
N GLN A 300 -21.31 7.60 35.82
CA GLN A 300 -21.62 6.16 35.74
C GLN A 300 -22.16 5.77 34.35
N LYS A 301 -23.00 6.62 33.75
CA LYS A 301 -23.48 6.42 32.39
C LYS A 301 -22.32 6.48 31.38
N GLU A 302 -21.46 7.50 31.51
CA GLU A 302 -20.27 7.68 30.66
C GLU A 302 -19.29 6.50 30.78
N GLU A 303 -19.10 5.95 31.99
CA GLU A 303 -18.31 4.73 32.24
C GLU A 303 -18.91 3.51 31.54
N LYS A 304 -20.24 3.33 31.60
CA LYS A 304 -20.92 2.22 30.92
C LYS A 304 -20.79 2.28 29.40
N GLU A 305 -20.95 3.48 28.83
CA GLU A 305 -20.80 3.73 27.39
C GLU A 305 -19.36 3.46 26.92
N THR A 306 -18.37 3.97 27.65
CA THR A 306 -16.95 3.72 27.34
C THR A 306 -16.55 2.25 27.48
N ASN A 307 -17.07 1.53 28.47
CA ASN A 307 -16.88 0.08 28.61
C ASN A 307 -17.45 -0.70 27.42
N THR A 308 -18.65 -0.33 26.96
CA THR A 308 -19.30 -1.00 25.83
C THR A 308 -18.54 -0.74 24.52
N ALA A 309 -18.07 0.50 24.31
CA ALA A 309 -17.22 0.84 23.17
C ALA A 309 -15.89 0.08 23.20
N LEU A 310 -15.27 -0.05 24.37
CA LEU A 310 -14.03 -0.82 24.54
C LEU A 310 -14.23 -2.30 24.19
N GLU A 311 -15.35 -2.90 24.60
CA GLU A 311 -15.65 -4.30 24.29
C GLU A 311 -15.90 -4.52 22.78
N SER A 312 -16.60 -3.57 22.14
CA SER A 312 -16.79 -3.58 20.67
C SER A 312 -15.44 -3.49 19.92
N LEU A 313 -14.52 -2.64 20.38
CA LEU A 313 -13.17 -2.54 19.81
C LEU A 313 -12.38 -3.85 19.97
N LYS A 314 -12.43 -4.49 21.14
CA LYS A 314 -11.78 -5.79 21.37
C LYS A 314 -12.34 -6.89 20.46
N ASN A 315 -13.65 -6.94 20.28
CA ASN A 315 -14.27 -7.90 19.36
C ASN A 315 -13.83 -7.67 17.90
N THR A 316 -13.75 -6.40 17.50
CA THR A 316 -13.24 -6.02 16.16
C THR A 316 -11.77 -6.41 16.01
N HIS A 317 -10.93 -6.11 17.00
CA HIS A 317 -9.53 -6.53 17.05
C HIS A 317 -9.38 -8.05 16.87
N ASN A 318 -10.19 -8.84 17.59
CA ASN A 318 -10.16 -10.30 17.50
C ASN A 318 -10.56 -10.80 16.09
N GLY A 319 -11.57 -10.19 15.47
CA GLY A 319 -12.00 -10.53 14.11
C GLY A 319 -10.92 -10.25 13.05
N ILE A 320 -10.26 -9.09 13.16
CA ILE A 320 -9.16 -8.72 12.24
C ILE A 320 -7.94 -9.60 12.49
N THR A 321 -7.60 -9.90 13.75
CA THR A 321 -6.50 -10.81 14.10
C THR A 321 -6.72 -12.21 13.53
N ALA A 322 -7.93 -12.75 13.65
CA ALA A 322 -8.28 -14.04 13.05
C ALA A 322 -8.16 -14.01 11.51
N SER A 323 -8.57 -12.91 10.87
CA SER A 323 -8.43 -12.72 9.43
C SER A 323 -6.96 -12.64 9.01
N TYR A 324 -6.13 -11.96 9.81
CA TYR A 324 -4.69 -11.87 9.60
C TYR A 324 -4.00 -13.24 9.71
N GLU A 325 -4.34 -14.05 10.72
CA GLU A 325 -3.83 -15.42 10.86
C GLU A 325 -4.24 -16.31 9.66
N LYS A 326 -5.47 -16.16 9.16
CA LYS A 326 -5.92 -16.87 7.97
C LYS A 326 -5.11 -16.49 6.72
N ILE A 327 -4.94 -15.19 6.47
CA ILE A 327 -4.14 -14.68 5.34
C ILE A 327 -2.68 -15.11 5.46
N LYS A 328 -2.13 -15.15 6.67
CA LYS A 328 -0.77 -15.66 6.92
C LYS A 328 -0.65 -17.14 6.53
N SER A 329 -1.63 -17.97 6.89
CA SER A 329 -1.64 -19.37 6.46
C SER A 329 -1.79 -19.53 4.95
N GLU A 330 -2.60 -18.69 4.30
CA GLU A 330 -2.73 -18.66 2.83
C GLU A 330 -1.41 -18.24 2.16
N TYR A 331 -0.71 -17.24 2.71
CA TYR A 331 0.61 -16.81 2.25
C TYR A 331 1.62 -17.96 2.28
N ASP A 332 1.70 -18.69 3.41
CA ASP A 332 2.66 -19.79 3.57
C ASP A 332 2.39 -20.91 2.56
N LYS A 333 1.12 -21.22 2.26
CA LYS A 333 0.74 -22.21 1.24
C LYS A 333 1.15 -21.78 -0.16
N VAL A 334 0.77 -20.55 -0.57
CA VAL A 334 1.11 -20.03 -1.91
C VAL A 334 2.62 -19.91 -2.08
N TYR A 335 3.36 -19.60 -1.01
CA TYR A 335 4.82 -19.55 -1.02
C TYR A 335 5.45 -20.93 -1.28
N GLU A 336 5.00 -21.98 -0.58
CA GLU A 336 5.50 -23.34 -0.82
C GLU A 336 5.10 -23.87 -2.21
N ASP A 337 3.87 -23.59 -2.67
CA ASP A 337 3.44 -23.94 -4.03
C ASP A 337 4.30 -23.25 -5.10
N LEU A 338 4.62 -21.96 -4.92
CA LEU A 338 5.51 -21.21 -5.82
C LEU A 338 6.91 -21.82 -5.85
N LYS A 339 7.45 -22.22 -4.69
CA LYS A 339 8.76 -22.88 -4.58
C LYS A 339 8.77 -24.20 -5.34
N GLN A 340 7.75 -25.04 -5.18
CA GLN A 340 7.62 -26.31 -5.91
C GLN A 340 7.52 -26.08 -7.43
N LYS A 341 6.68 -25.14 -7.88
CA LYS A 341 6.57 -24.80 -9.31
C LYS A 341 7.91 -24.32 -9.90
N ASN A 342 8.69 -23.57 -9.12
CA ASN A 342 10.01 -23.10 -9.54
C ASN A 342 11.04 -24.25 -9.65
N GLU A 343 10.96 -25.26 -8.77
CA GLU A 343 11.75 -26.49 -8.89
C GLU A 343 11.37 -27.29 -10.14
N GLU A 344 10.07 -27.45 -10.42
CA GLU A 344 9.57 -28.10 -11.64
C GLU A 344 10.05 -27.37 -12.90
N PHE A 345 9.96 -26.04 -12.92
CA PHE A 345 10.45 -25.21 -14.03
C PHE A 345 11.95 -25.42 -14.28
N ASN A 346 12.76 -25.42 -13.22
CA ASN A 346 14.20 -25.67 -13.33
C ASN A 346 14.50 -27.04 -13.93
N ASN A 347 13.75 -28.08 -13.55
CA ASN A 347 13.90 -29.42 -14.11
C ASN A 347 13.56 -29.45 -15.60
N VAL A 348 12.44 -28.85 -16.01
CA VAL A 348 12.04 -28.78 -17.43
C VAL A 348 13.07 -28.00 -18.25
N ASN A 349 13.60 -26.90 -17.71
CA ASN A 349 14.61 -26.09 -18.39
C ASN A 349 15.94 -26.85 -18.57
N GLN A 350 16.35 -27.68 -17.59
CA GLN A 350 17.49 -28.57 -17.74
C GLN A 350 17.29 -29.60 -18.86
N VAL A 351 16.09 -30.17 -18.97
CA VAL A 351 15.75 -31.11 -20.06
C VAL A 351 15.82 -30.41 -21.42
N LEU A 352 15.31 -29.17 -21.53
CA LEU A 352 15.41 -28.38 -22.76
C LEU A 352 16.88 -28.14 -23.16
N MET A 353 17.74 -27.74 -22.21
CA MET A 353 19.16 -27.54 -22.49
C MET A 353 19.85 -28.81 -23.01
N GLN A 354 19.51 -29.98 -22.46
CA GLN A 354 20.01 -31.26 -22.96
C GLN A 354 19.51 -31.56 -24.37
N ALA A 355 18.22 -31.33 -24.65
CA ALA A 355 17.63 -31.52 -25.98
C ALA A 355 18.26 -30.60 -27.04
N GLN A 356 18.53 -29.34 -26.70
CA GLN A 356 19.23 -28.39 -27.58
C GLN A 356 20.66 -28.83 -27.89
N LYS A 357 21.37 -29.39 -26.89
CA LYS A 357 22.71 -29.94 -27.10
C LYS A 357 22.69 -31.11 -28.07
N VAL A 358 21.74 -32.04 -27.91
CA VAL A 358 21.55 -33.17 -28.83
C VAL A 358 21.26 -32.69 -30.26
N LYS A 359 20.46 -31.63 -30.43
CA LYS A 359 20.20 -31.01 -31.74
C LYS A 359 21.46 -30.44 -32.39
N GLN A 360 22.31 -29.74 -31.63
CA GLN A 360 23.57 -29.20 -32.16
C GLN A 360 24.55 -30.32 -32.56
N GLU A 361 24.61 -31.39 -31.76
CA GLU A 361 25.42 -32.57 -32.05
C GLU A 361 24.95 -33.26 -33.35
N SER A 362 23.64 -33.41 -33.56
CA SER A 362 23.09 -34.03 -34.78
C SER A 362 23.23 -33.15 -36.04
N GLU A 363 23.10 -31.82 -35.91
CA GLU A 363 23.38 -30.86 -37.00
C GLU A 363 24.86 -30.91 -37.40
N THR A 364 25.77 -30.98 -36.42
CA THR A 364 27.21 -31.10 -36.66
C THR A 364 27.54 -32.40 -37.38
N GLU A 365 26.95 -33.53 -36.94
CA GLU A 365 27.11 -34.82 -37.60
C GLU A 365 26.61 -34.78 -39.07
N THR A 366 25.48 -34.13 -39.31
CA THR A 366 24.90 -33.97 -40.66
C THR A 366 25.80 -33.14 -41.58
N ASN A 367 26.39 -32.06 -41.06
CA ASN A 367 27.34 -31.24 -41.80
C ASN A 367 28.61 -32.02 -42.15
N ASN A 368 29.15 -32.81 -41.21
CA ASN A 368 30.32 -33.65 -41.44
C ASN A 368 30.05 -34.73 -42.51
N LEU A 369 28.88 -35.36 -42.48
CA LEU A 369 28.47 -36.33 -43.50
C LEU A 369 28.31 -35.68 -44.88
N THR A 370 27.73 -34.48 -44.95
CA THR A 370 27.59 -33.70 -46.19
C THR A 370 28.96 -33.36 -46.79
N GLN A 371 29.91 -32.88 -45.98
CA GLN A 371 31.28 -32.63 -46.43
C GLN A 371 31.98 -33.90 -46.92
N THR A 372 31.80 -35.02 -46.20
CA THR A 372 32.36 -36.31 -46.59
C THR A 372 31.82 -36.78 -47.96
N LEU A 373 30.52 -36.62 -48.18
CA LEU A 373 29.87 -36.92 -49.47
C LEU A 373 30.44 -36.06 -50.59
N GLN A 374 30.62 -34.76 -50.35
CA GLN A 374 31.19 -33.83 -51.33
C GLN A 374 32.64 -34.20 -51.69
N GLN A 375 33.48 -34.51 -50.70
CA GLN A 375 34.85 -35.00 -50.93
C GLN A 375 34.86 -36.31 -51.74
N LYS A 376 33.92 -37.23 -51.47
CA LYS A 376 33.79 -38.48 -52.24
C LYS A 376 33.36 -38.23 -53.69
N GLN A 377 32.48 -37.25 -53.92
CA GLN A 377 32.08 -36.81 -55.25
C GLN A 377 33.27 -36.24 -56.04
N GLU A 378 34.10 -35.42 -55.40
CA GLU A 378 35.33 -34.85 -55.99
C GLU A 378 36.34 -35.95 -56.34
N GLN A 379 36.58 -36.91 -55.44
CA GLN A 379 37.43 -38.08 -55.69
C GLN A 379 36.94 -38.93 -56.87
N LEU A 380 35.62 -39.09 -57.03
CA LEU A 380 35.04 -39.82 -58.16
C LEU A 380 35.28 -39.07 -59.48
N THR A 381 35.14 -37.74 -59.46
CA THR A 381 35.39 -36.88 -60.61
C THR A 381 36.85 -36.95 -61.05
N GLU A 382 37.79 -36.87 -60.11
CA GLU A 382 39.22 -37.01 -60.38
C GLU A 382 39.58 -38.40 -60.95
N LYS A 383 39.00 -39.47 -60.39
CA LYS A 383 39.17 -40.83 -60.95
C LYS A 383 38.67 -40.96 -62.39
N ASN A 384 37.56 -40.29 -62.72
CA ASN A 384 37.03 -40.29 -64.09
C ASN A 384 37.94 -39.52 -65.06
N VAL A 385 38.54 -38.41 -64.62
CA VAL A 385 39.55 -37.68 -65.40
C VAL A 385 40.80 -38.55 -65.64
N ASN A 386 41.28 -39.23 -64.59
CA ASN A 386 42.42 -40.15 -64.71
C ASN A 386 42.12 -41.33 -65.64
N LYS A 387 40.88 -41.87 -65.62
CA LYS A 387 40.45 -42.92 -66.56
C LYS A 387 40.51 -42.44 -68.02
N ALA A 388 40.06 -41.22 -68.30
CA ALA A 388 40.13 -40.64 -69.65
C ALA A 388 41.59 -40.43 -70.12
N LYS A 389 42.47 -40.02 -69.20
CA LYS A 389 43.91 -39.87 -69.50
C LYS A 389 44.59 -41.20 -69.78
N ILE A 390 44.33 -42.23 -68.96
CA ILE A 390 44.82 -43.59 -69.21
C ILE A 390 44.34 -44.13 -70.57
N GLN A 391 43.09 -43.85 -70.95
CA GLN A 391 42.57 -44.25 -72.26
C GLN A 391 43.31 -43.55 -73.41
N SER A 392 43.58 -42.25 -73.27
CA SER A 392 44.37 -41.48 -74.24
C SER A 392 45.81 -41.99 -74.34
N ASP A 393 46.44 -42.35 -73.22
CA ASP A 393 47.79 -42.91 -73.19
C ASP A 393 47.81 -44.29 -73.88
N LEU A 394 46.77 -45.12 -73.67
CA LEU A 394 46.60 -46.41 -74.32
C LEU A 394 46.50 -46.29 -75.85
N ASP A 395 45.72 -45.33 -76.34
CA ASP A 395 45.55 -45.09 -77.78
C ASP A 395 46.86 -44.59 -78.43
N SER A 396 47.59 -43.72 -77.73
CA SER A 396 48.93 -43.28 -78.15
C SER A 396 49.93 -44.45 -78.19
N LEU A 397 49.91 -45.31 -77.17
CA LEU A 397 50.76 -46.50 -77.10
C LEU A 397 50.47 -47.47 -78.25
N ASN A 398 49.20 -47.73 -78.54
CA ASN A 398 48.79 -48.58 -79.68
C ASN A 398 49.29 -48.02 -81.02
N THR A 399 49.31 -46.70 -81.17
CA THR A 399 49.87 -46.05 -82.36
C THR A 399 51.38 -46.27 -82.47
N LYS A 400 52.11 -46.17 -81.35
CA LYS A 400 53.56 -46.48 -81.31
C LYS A 400 53.86 -47.95 -81.57
N VAL A 401 53.07 -48.87 -81.02
CA VAL A 401 53.24 -50.31 -81.27
C VAL A 401 53.07 -50.61 -82.76
N LYS A 402 52.10 -49.97 -83.42
CA LYS A 402 51.90 -50.14 -84.86
C LYS A 402 53.08 -49.63 -85.69
N ALA A 403 53.62 -48.46 -85.35
CA ALA A 403 54.80 -47.91 -86.00
C ALA A 403 56.05 -48.78 -85.80
N LEU A 404 56.26 -49.30 -84.58
CA LEU A 404 57.35 -50.23 -84.29
C LEU A 404 57.17 -51.56 -85.03
N GLN A 405 55.93 -52.01 -85.26
CA GLN A 405 55.67 -53.22 -86.01
C GLN A 405 55.96 -53.06 -87.51
N ASP A 406 55.69 -51.88 -88.08
CA ASP A 406 56.09 -51.52 -89.44
C ASP A 406 57.63 -51.41 -89.56
N GLU A 407 58.30 -50.87 -88.54
CA GLU A 407 59.76 -50.78 -88.46
C GLU A 407 60.42 -52.16 -88.34
N VAL A 408 59.85 -53.07 -87.54
CA VAL A 408 60.29 -54.48 -87.47
C VAL A 408 60.15 -55.19 -88.82
N ASN A 409 59.05 -54.97 -89.56
CA ASN A 409 58.90 -55.54 -90.90
C ASN A 409 59.99 -55.03 -91.87
N THR A 410 60.39 -53.76 -91.74
CA THR A 410 61.47 -53.16 -92.53
C THR A 410 62.85 -53.73 -92.13
N LEU A 411 63.08 -53.95 -90.84
CA LEU A 411 64.31 -54.55 -90.32
C LEU A 411 64.46 -56.03 -90.70
N ILE A 412 63.37 -56.78 -90.82
CA ILE A 412 63.38 -58.17 -91.32
C ILE A 412 63.81 -58.24 -92.79
N GLU A 413 63.44 -57.24 -93.61
CA GLU A 413 63.95 -57.10 -94.98
C GLU A 413 65.46 -56.80 -95.00
N GLN A 414 65.95 -55.95 -94.08
CA GLN A 414 67.38 -55.65 -93.94
C GLN A 414 68.21 -56.84 -93.40
N GLU A 415 67.66 -57.64 -92.48
CA GLU A 415 68.29 -58.86 -91.96
C GLU A 415 68.51 -59.90 -93.07
N SER A 416 67.61 -59.96 -94.05
CA SER A 416 67.73 -60.84 -95.22
C SER A 416 68.88 -60.43 -96.17
N GLU A 417 69.20 -59.13 -96.25
CA GLU A 417 70.37 -58.63 -97.00
C GLU A 417 71.69 -58.84 -96.24
N LEU A 418 71.70 -58.68 -94.91
CA LEU A 418 72.90 -58.86 -94.07
C LEU A 418 73.33 -60.33 -93.89
N LEU A 419 72.40 -61.29 -94.00
CA LEU A 419 72.71 -62.72 -93.96
C LEU A 419 73.53 -63.20 -95.17
N ILE A 420 73.52 -62.45 -96.28
CA ILE A 420 74.35 -62.72 -97.47
C ILE A 420 75.80 -62.23 -97.27
N ASP A 421 76.05 -61.27 -96.37
CA ASP A 421 77.35 -60.60 -96.17
C ASP A 421 78.17 -61.13 -94.96
N LEU A 422 77.58 -61.94 -94.07
CA LEU A 422 78.21 -62.38 -92.80
C LEU A 422 78.99 -63.69 -92.87
N GLU A 423 78.85 -64.48 -93.94
CA GLU A 423 79.52 -65.77 -94.07
C GLU A 423 81.07 -65.70 -94.11
N PRO A 424 81.72 -64.69 -94.74
CA PRO A 424 83.19 -64.63 -94.78
C PRO A 424 83.86 -63.99 -93.54
N LYS A 425 83.12 -63.32 -92.65
CA LYS A 425 83.70 -62.61 -91.48
C LYS A 425 83.91 -63.47 -90.24
N ARG A 426 83.27 -64.65 -90.17
CA ARG A 426 83.37 -65.57 -89.04
C ARG A 426 84.76 -66.20 -88.90
N ASP A 427 85.49 -66.32 -90.01
CA ASP A 427 86.84 -66.91 -90.04
C ASP A 427 87.94 -65.97 -89.51
N GLU A 428 87.69 -64.66 -89.43
CA GLU A 428 88.68 -63.70 -88.90
C GLU A 428 88.70 -63.65 -87.36
N LEU A 429 87.56 -63.92 -86.70
CA LEU A 429 87.42 -63.84 -85.25
C LEU A 429 88.25 -64.91 -84.50
N GLU A 430 88.52 -66.05 -85.12
CA GLU A 430 89.29 -67.13 -84.49
C GLU A 430 90.79 -66.79 -84.39
N LYS A 431 91.32 -65.91 -85.26
CA LYS A 431 92.74 -65.55 -85.26
C LYS A 431 93.13 -64.55 -84.17
N ALA A 432 92.28 -63.56 -83.88
CA ALA A 432 92.61 -62.48 -82.94
C ALA A 432 92.73 -62.94 -81.48
N ASN A 433 91.98 -63.98 -81.08
CA ASN A 433 91.95 -64.44 -79.69
C ASN A 433 93.25 -65.12 -79.22
N THR A 434 94.17 -65.43 -80.14
CA THR A 434 95.47 -66.05 -79.82
C THR A 434 96.52 -65.01 -79.39
N GLU A 435 96.37 -63.73 -79.76
CA GLU A 435 97.38 -62.69 -79.53
C GLU A 435 97.33 -62.05 -78.13
N TYR A 436 96.13 -61.93 -77.54
CA TYR A 436 95.93 -61.25 -76.25
C TYR A 436 96.70 -61.88 -75.08
N ASN A 437 96.83 -63.22 -75.06
CA ASN A 437 97.47 -63.93 -73.94
C ASN A 437 98.99 -63.69 -73.81
N LYS A 438 99.67 -63.12 -74.81
CA LYS A 438 101.13 -62.86 -74.75
C LYS A 438 101.53 -61.59 -74.00
N LEU A 439 100.64 -60.59 -73.89
CA LEU A 439 101.00 -59.29 -73.28
C LEU A 439 100.98 -59.31 -71.75
N PHE A 440 100.27 -60.26 -71.13
CA PHE A 440 100.11 -60.38 -69.68
C PHE A 440 101.43 -60.71 -68.91
N GLN A 441 102.51 -61.12 -69.59
CA GLN A 441 103.77 -61.52 -68.94
C GLN A 441 104.85 -60.43 -68.81
N LYS A 442 104.73 -59.26 -69.47
CA LYS A 442 105.79 -58.22 -69.45
C LYS A 442 105.68 -57.19 -68.31
N LEU A 443 104.54 -57.04 -67.64
CA LEU A 443 104.29 -55.93 -66.71
C LEU A 443 104.92 -56.13 -65.31
N ASN A 444 105.29 -57.37 -64.93
CA ASN A 444 105.76 -57.68 -63.56
C ASN A 444 107.21 -57.25 -63.25
N ASP A 445 108.01 -56.83 -64.23
CA ASP A 445 109.44 -56.53 -64.00
C ASP A 445 109.73 -55.07 -63.55
N GLU A 446 108.80 -54.11 -63.66
CA GLU A 446 109.03 -52.70 -63.29
C GLU A 446 108.96 -52.40 -61.77
N GLN A 447 108.58 -53.37 -60.94
CA GLN A 447 108.46 -53.29 -59.48
C GLN A 447 109.80 -53.10 -58.71
N LYS A 448 110.96 -52.91 -59.36
CA LYS A 448 112.29 -52.91 -58.68
C LYS A 448 113.06 -51.58 -58.61
N LYS A 449 112.52 -50.44 -59.08
CA LYS A 449 113.31 -49.21 -59.30
C LYS A 449 113.13 -48.05 -58.29
N ILE A 450 112.00 -47.92 -57.60
CA ILE A 450 111.62 -46.72 -56.80
C ILE A 450 112.36 -46.47 -55.44
N ASP A 451 112.95 -47.50 -54.84
CA ASP A 451 113.43 -47.47 -53.43
C ASP A 451 114.58 -46.47 -53.13
N GLU A 452 114.97 -45.59 -54.07
CA GLU A 452 116.10 -44.64 -53.96
C GLU A 452 115.77 -43.21 -53.47
N LEU A 453 114.51 -42.72 -53.44
CA LEU A 453 114.22 -41.29 -53.16
C LEU A 453 113.96 -40.88 -51.69
N ASN A 454 114.19 -41.79 -50.74
CA ASN A 454 113.94 -41.64 -49.30
C ASN A 454 114.98 -40.78 -48.50
N GLN A 455 115.68 -39.80 -49.08
CA GLN A 455 116.80 -39.08 -48.40
C GLN A 455 116.73 -37.53 -48.34
N GLN A 456 115.72 -36.84 -48.88
CA GLN A 456 115.65 -35.35 -48.83
C GLN A 456 114.92 -34.74 -47.60
N LYS A 457 114.83 -35.54 -46.54
CA LYS A 457 114.82 -35.19 -45.11
C LYS A 457 115.53 -33.84 -44.79
N LEU A 458 115.09 -33.18 -43.70
CA LEU A 458 115.96 -32.53 -42.67
C LEU A 458 116.17 -30.98 -42.56
N ASN A 459 115.56 -30.04 -43.31
CA ASN A 459 116.09 -28.64 -43.32
C ASN A 459 115.24 -27.42 -42.87
N VAL A 460 114.07 -27.52 -42.21
CA VAL A 460 113.28 -26.30 -41.82
C VAL A 460 113.11 -26.10 -40.30
N GLN A 461 113.63 -26.99 -39.47
CA GLN A 461 113.34 -27.06 -38.03
C GLN A 461 114.23 -26.18 -37.11
N LYS A 462 114.83 -25.05 -37.54
CA LYS A 462 115.92 -24.39 -36.77
C LYS A 462 115.92 -22.84 -36.61
N LYS A 463 114.83 -22.07 -36.78
CA LYS A 463 114.94 -20.59 -36.92
C LYS A 463 114.10 -19.61 -36.08
N LEU A 464 113.34 -19.96 -35.03
CA LEU A 464 112.50 -18.92 -34.36
C LEU A 464 112.54 -18.88 -32.81
N GLN A 465 113.68 -19.23 -32.21
CA GLN A 465 113.85 -19.34 -30.75
C GLN A 465 114.63 -18.18 -30.06
N ASP A 466 115.11 -17.14 -30.75
CA ASP A 466 116.16 -16.23 -30.18
C ASP A 466 115.85 -14.72 -30.05
N ALA A 467 114.66 -14.27 -29.64
CA ALA A 467 114.46 -12.84 -29.31
C ALA A 467 113.49 -12.60 -28.13
N ILE A 468 113.87 -12.88 -26.88
CA ILE A 468 114.66 -11.99 -25.99
C ILE A 468 113.79 -11.04 -25.15
N ASN A 469 114.00 -11.15 -23.83
CA ASN A 469 113.46 -10.44 -22.66
C ASN A 469 113.94 -8.97 -22.51
N ALA A 470 113.34 -8.14 -21.61
CA ALA A 470 114.05 -7.34 -20.55
C ALA A 470 113.22 -6.24 -19.76
N PRO A 471 113.59 -5.85 -18.49
CA PRO A 471 112.74 -5.31 -17.39
C PRO A 471 113.21 -3.99 -16.66
N ARG A 472 112.58 -3.55 -15.52
CA ARG A 472 113.10 -2.79 -14.27
C ARG A 472 112.25 -1.56 -13.80
N THR A 473 111.80 -1.32 -12.53
CA THR A 473 112.35 -1.11 -11.13
C THR A 473 112.94 0.28 -10.76
N LYS A 474 112.21 1.11 -9.97
CA LYS A 474 112.69 2.13 -8.97
C LYS A 474 111.54 2.53 -7.99
N THR A 475 111.43 1.90 -6.80
CA THR A 475 110.20 1.92 -5.96
C THR A 475 110.37 2.36 -4.50
N VAL A 476 111.55 2.76 -4.01
CA VAL A 476 111.75 2.83 -2.54
C VAL A 476 111.64 4.24 -1.93
N GLU A 477 111.88 5.33 -2.65
CA GLU A 477 111.84 6.69 -2.06
C GLU A 477 110.43 7.34 -2.05
N ILE A 478 109.47 6.84 -2.82
CA ILE A 478 108.10 7.39 -2.89
C ILE A 478 107.24 7.01 -1.67
N LYS A 479 107.56 5.91 -0.97
CA LYS A 479 106.69 5.37 0.10
C LYS A 479 106.59 6.25 1.35
N VAL A 480 107.64 6.98 1.73
CA VAL A 480 107.67 7.72 3.00
C VAL A 480 106.87 9.04 2.94
N LEU A 481 106.73 9.66 1.77
CA LEU A 481 105.87 10.84 1.57
C LEU A 481 104.39 10.47 1.48
N GLN A 482 104.08 9.22 1.09
CA GLN A 482 102.71 8.75 0.92
C GLN A 482 101.99 8.48 2.25
N GLU A 483 102.72 8.17 3.33
CA GLU A 483 102.13 7.93 4.65
C GLU A 483 101.68 9.22 5.36
N LYS A 484 102.41 10.34 5.21
CA LYS A 484 101.97 11.65 5.75
C LYS A 484 100.77 12.24 5.03
N ILE A 485 100.59 11.95 3.73
CA ILE A 485 99.40 12.33 2.96
C ILE A 485 98.16 11.55 3.43
N ASN A 486 98.33 10.31 3.90
CA ASN A 486 97.22 9.47 4.34
C ASN A 486 96.63 9.88 5.69
N GLU A 487 97.42 10.40 6.63
CA GLU A 487 96.89 10.89 7.93
C GLU A 487 96.02 12.14 7.78
N ILE A 488 96.45 13.12 6.97
CA ILE A 488 95.67 14.35 6.71
C ILE A 488 94.38 14.02 5.95
N ASN A 489 94.43 13.10 4.98
CA ASN A 489 93.25 12.63 4.24
C ASN A 489 92.20 11.97 5.14
N ASN A 490 92.62 11.26 6.19
CA ASN A 490 91.69 10.58 7.09
C ASN A 490 90.94 11.56 8.01
N SER A 491 91.57 12.64 8.47
CA SER A 491 90.87 13.68 9.26
C SER A 491 89.89 14.52 8.44
N ILE A 492 90.17 14.78 7.16
CA ILE A 492 89.23 15.46 6.25
C ILE A 492 87.98 14.58 6.01
N LYS A 493 88.19 13.28 5.82
CA LYS A 493 87.12 12.31 5.55
C LYS A 493 86.13 12.15 6.72
N ASP A 494 86.59 12.25 7.96
CA ASP A 494 85.73 12.15 9.14
C ASP A 494 84.83 13.39 9.36
N ASN A 495 85.31 14.58 9.02
CA ASN A 495 84.49 15.79 9.07
C ASN A 495 83.49 15.88 7.90
N GLU A 496 83.87 15.43 6.69
CA GLU A 496 82.94 15.27 5.57
C GLU A 496 81.80 14.30 5.88
N ASN A 497 82.07 13.22 6.61
CA ASN A 497 81.04 12.27 7.01
C ASN A 497 80.07 12.83 8.04
N LYS A 498 80.53 13.65 8.99
CA LYS A 498 79.67 14.32 9.97
C LYS A 498 78.78 15.40 9.31
N GLN A 499 79.31 16.16 8.36
CA GLN A 499 78.52 17.13 7.57
C GLN A 499 77.50 16.42 6.67
N LYS A 500 77.90 15.36 5.95
CA LYS A 500 76.97 14.52 5.16
C LYS A 500 75.83 13.96 6.01
N THR A 501 76.11 13.55 7.25
CA THR A 501 75.08 12.99 8.13
C THR A 501 74.07 14.06 8.59
N ALA A 502 74.52 15.29 8.85
CA ALA A 502 73.65 16.42 9.21
C ALA A 502 72.82 16.91 8.00
N GLU A 503 73.42 17.03 6.82
CA GLU A 503 72.74 17.36 5.56
C GLU A 503 71.71 16.29 5.18
N THR A 504 72.02 15.00 5.38
CA THR A 504 71.08 13.90 5.08
C THR A 504 69.87 13.92 6.01
N LYS A 505 70.03 14.32 7.29
CA LYS A 505 68.90 14.45 8.23
C LYS A 505 68.05 15.69 7.92
N SER A 506 68.67 16.81 7.54
CA SER A 506 67.94 18.02 7.11
C SER A 506 67.18 17.80 5.79
N LYS A 507 67.80 17.13 4.80
CA LYS A 507 67.13 16.71 3.55
C LYS A 507 65.93 15.80 3.81
N LYS A 508 66.08 14.77 4.65
CA LYS A 508 64.97 13.84 4.95
C LYS A 508 63.75 14.50 5.61
N VAL A 509 63.93 15.61 6.33
CA VAL A 509 62.82 16.37 6.91
C VAL A 509 62.23 17.34 5.89
N SER A 510 63.07 18.03 5.10
CA SER A 510 62.65 18.90 4.01
C SER A 510 61.97 18.15 2.85
N GLU A 511 62.27 16.87 2.63
CA GLU A 511 61.65 16.04 1.58
C GLU A 511 60.26 15.52 2.01
N LYS A 512 60.01 15.36 3.31
CA LYS A 512 58.72 14.87 3.83
C LYS A 512 57.63 15.94 3.89
N PHE A 513 58.00 17.21 4.01
CA PHE A 513 57.04 18.32 4.11
C PHE A 513 56.23 18.50 2.82
N PRO A 514 56.85 18.56 1.63
CA PRO A 514 56.12 18.62 0.36
C PRO A 514 55.27 17.38 0.11
N GLU A 515 55.69 16.20 0.59
CA GLU A 515 54.90 14.97 0.46
C GLU A 515 53.62 15.01 1.31
N LEU A 516 53.70 15.60 2.51
CA LEU A 516 52.53 15.80 3.38
C LEU A 516 51.61 16.90 2.84
N GLU A 517 52.16 17.99 2.30
CA GLU A 517 51.41 19.06 1.66
C GLU A 517 50.70 18.55 0.40
N ARG A 518 51.39 17.75 -0.43
CA ARG A 518 50.80 17.07 -1.59
C ARG A 518 49.72 16.07 -1.19
N LYS A 519 49.91 15.29 -0.10
CA LYS A 519 48.86 14.39 0.43
C LYS A 519 47.66 15.15 0.95
N PHE A 520 47.88 16.32 1.56
CA PHE A 520 46.80 17.18 2.03
C PHE A 520 46.02 17.79 0.85
N GLU A 521 46.70 18.27 -0.19
CA GLU A 521 46.07 18.76 -1.42
C GLU A 521 45.36 17.64 -2.19
N GLU A 522 45.96 16.44 -2.29
CA GLU A 522 45.30 15.27 -2.87
C GLU A 522 44.00 14.94 -2.11
N LYS A 523 44.04 14.93 -0.77
CA LYS A 523 42.84 14.67 0.05
C LYS A 523 41.81 15.79 -0.07
N ASN A 524 42.23 17.04 -0.20
CA ASN A 524 41.31 18.16 -0.39
C ASN A 524 40.67 18.14 -1.78
N ASN A 525 41.42 17.78 -2.81
CA ASN A 525 40.90 17.59 -4.16
C ASN A 525 39.97 16.37 -4.23
N GLU A 526 40.30 15.28 -3.54
CA GLU A 526 39.43 14.10 -3.41
C GLU A 526 38.12 14.46 -2.71
N LYS A 527 38.17 15.29 -1.66
CA LYS A 527 36.96 15.85 -1.01
C LYS A 527 36.12 16.69 -1.98
N ILE A 528 36.73 17.61 -2.73
CA ILE A 528 36.02 18.43 -3.73
C ILE A 528 35.38 17.54 -4.80
N ASN A 529 36.08 16.50 -5.23
CA ASN A 529 35.56 15.57 -6.24
C ASN A 529 34.39 14.75 -5.70
N ILE A 530 34.47 14.30 -4.45
CA ILE A 530 33.36 13.61 -3.76
C ILE A 530 32.16 14.55 -3.60
N GLU A 531 32.36 15.81 -3.19
CA GLU A 531 31.28 16.80 -3.09
C GLU A 531 30.61 17.06 -4.45
N PHE A 532 31.40 17.10 -5.52
CA PHE A 532 30.88 17.23 -6.89
C PHE A 532 30.12 15.98 -7.36
N GLU A 533 30.62 14.78 -7.05
CA GLU A 533 29.94 13.51 -7.34
C GLU A 533 28.61 13.39 -6.57
N VAL A 534 28.57 13.83 -5.31
CA VAL A 534 27.34 13.90 -4.50
C VAL A 534 26.34 14.85 -5.13
N GLU A 535 26.77 16.02 -5.60
CA GLU A 535 25.86 16.99 -6.21
C GLU A 535 25.34 16.50 -7.58
N GLN A 536 26.17 15.83 -8.37
CA GLN A 536 25.71 15.12 -9.56
C GLN A 536 24.72 13.99 -9.23
N ALA A 537 24.93 13.25 -8.14
CA ALA A 537 24.02 12.20 -7.72
C ALA A 537 22.65 12.77 -7.33
N LYS A 538 22.61 13.89 -6.60
CA LYS A 538 21.35 14.60 -6.28
C LYS A 538 20.62 15.13 -7.51
N ALA A 539 21.36 15.67 -8.49
CA ALA A 539 20.78 16.11 -9.75
C ALA A 539 20.16 14.94 -10.52
N LYS A 540 20.87 13.80 -10.60
CA LYS A 540 20.38 12.56 -11.21
C LYS A 540 19.17 11.99 -10.46
N GLU A 541 19.16 12.04 -9.13
CA GLU A 541 18.02 11.64 -8.30
C GLU A 541 16.78 12.51 -8.58
N THR A 542 16.96 13.82 -8.70
CA THR A 542 15.89 14.77 -9.00
C THR A 542 15.31 14.53 -10.39
N GLN A 543 16.17 14.30 -11.38
CA GLN A 543 15.75 13.94 -12.74
C GLN A 543 14.98 12.61 -12.75
N ALA A 544 15.49 11.58 -12.07
CA ALA A 544 14.83 10.27 -11.98
C ALA A 544 13.45 10.36 -11.29
N LYS A 545 13.29 11.21 -10.28
CA LYS A 545 11.98 11.49 -9.66
C LYS A 545 11.01 12.15 -10.64
N GLY A 546 11.49 13.09 -11.45
CA GLY A 546 10.69 13.72 -12.52
C GLY A 546 10.22 12.72 -13.58
N GLU A 547 11.11 11.83 -14.01
CA GLU A 547 10.80 10.75 -14.97
C GLU A 547 9.79 9.75 -14.37
N LEU A 548 9.94 9.37 -13.10
CA LEU A 548 9.01 8.50 -12.40
C LEU A 548 7.59 9.09 -12.32
N ILE A 549 7.47 10.39 -12.06
CA ILE A 549 6.18 11.10 -12.03
C ILE A 549 5.53 11.08 -13.42
N LYS A 550 6.32 11.32 -14.47
CA LYS A 550 5.83 11.29 -15.86
C LYS A 550 5.34 9.90 -16.25
N GLU A 551 6.10 8.85 -15.96
CA GLU A 551 5.70 7.46 -16.22
C GLU A 551 4.47 7.03 -15.40
N THR A 552 4.35 7.50 -14.16
CA THR A 552 3.17 7.23 -13.32
C THR A 552 1.92 7.87 -13.89
N ASN A 553 2.02 9.08 -14.43
CA ASN A 553 0.90 9.75 -15.10
C ASN A 553 0.53 9.06 -16.42
N GLU A 554 1.51 8.62 -17.22
CA GLU A 554 1.27 7.82 -18.43
C GLU A 554 0.62 6.46 -18.11
N LEU A 555 1.02 5.80 -17.02
CA LEU A 555 0.40 4.56 -16.55
C LEU A 555 -1.07 4.77 -16.20
N THR A 556 -1.38 5.87 -15.50
CA THR A 556 -2.75 6.23 -15.12
C THR A 556 -3.63 6.46 -16.35
N GLN A 557 -3.13 7.20 -17.36
CA GLN A 557 -3.85 7.41 -18.62
C GLN A 557 -4.05 6.12 -19.43
N LYS A 558 -3.06 5.22 -19.43
CA LYS A 558 -3.18 3.93 -20.13
C LYS A 558 -4.17 2.99 -19.44
N GLN A 559 -4.29 3.06 -18.11
CA GLN A 559 -5.30 2.29 -17.36
C GLN A 559 -6.72 2.77 -17.64
N SER A 560 -6.95 4.08 -17.77
CA SER A 560 -8.25 4.59 -18.20
C SER A 560 -8.58 4.14 -19.63
N LEU A 561 -7.62 4.26 -20.56
CA LEU A 561 -7.81 3.80 -21.95
C LEU A 561 -8.12 2.30 -22.05
N LYS A 562 -7.48 1.47 -21.21
CA LYS A 562 -7.79 0.03 -21.11
C LYS A 562 -9.26 -0.18 -20.74
N THR A 563 -9.76 0.58 -19.77
CA THR A 563 -11.13 0.44 -19.27
C THR A 563 -12.15 0.82 -20.35
N ASP A 564 -11.88 1.90 -21.10
CA ASP A 564 -12.73 2.35 -22.20
C ASP A 564 -12.80 1.31 -23.34
N LEU A 565 -11.65 0.75 -23.73
CA LEU A 565 -11.59 -0.29 -24.78
C LEU A 565 -12.25 -1.61 -24.34
N GLU A 566 -12.19 -1.96 -23.05
CA GLU A 566 -12.81 -3.16 -22.50
C GLU A 566 -14.35 -3.02 -22.48
N ASN A 567 -14.87 -1.81 -22.19
CA ASN A 567 -16.28 -1.50 -22.33
C ASN A 567 -16.75 -1.53 -23.80
N GLU A 568 -15.96 -0.99 -24.73
CA GLU A 568 -16.27 -1.01 -26.16
C GLU A 568 -16.29 -2.44 -26.72
N LYS A 569 -15.33 -3.28 -26.32
CA LYS A 569 -15.28 -4.71 -26.65
C LYS A 569 -16.55 -5.42 -26.16
N ASN A 570 -16.95 -5.23 -24.91
CA ASN A 570 -18.15 -5.86 -24.34
C ASN A 570 -19.43 -5.45 -25.11
N ASN A 571 -19.54 -4.17 -25.51
CA ASN A 571 -20.66 -3.69 -26.32
C ASN A 571 -20.69 -4.35 -27.71
N LEU A 572 -19.53 -4.54 -28.35
CA LEU A 572 -19.43 -5.23 -29.63
C LEU A 572 -19.76 -6.73 -29.52
N GLU A 573 -19.34 -7.41 -28.45
CA GLU A 573 -19.70 -8.81 -28.17
C GLU A 573 -21.21 -8.99 -27.98
N GLN A 574 -21.86 -8.04 -27.29
CA GLN A 574 -23.32 -8.01 -27.17
C GLN A 574 -24.01 -7.79 -28.52
N LYS A 575 -23.49 -6.88 -29.36
CA LYS A 575 -24.00 -6.66 -30.72
C LYS A 575 -23.88 -7.89 -31.60
N ILE A 576 -22.75 -8.61 -31.53
CA ILE A 576 -22.55 -9.89 -32.23
C ILE A 576 -23.60 -10.92 -31.77
N THR A 577 -23.84 -11.02 -30.46
CA THR A 577 -24.84 -11.94 -29.91
C THR A 577 -26.25 -11.62 -30.40
N SER A 578 -26.62 -10.34 -30.46
CA SER A 578 -27.91 -9.91 -31.03
C SER A 578 -28.05 -10.29 -32.51
N LEU A 579 -27.03 -9.97 -33.32
CA LEU A 579 -27.02 -10.29 -34.75
C LEU A 579 -27.05 -11.81 -35.02
N MET A 580 -26.37 -12.61 -34.19
CA MET A 580 -26.43 -14.08 -34.29
C MET A 580 -27.84 -14.62 -34.04
N ASN A 581 -28.56 -14.07 -33.06
CA ASN A 581 -29.94 -14.46 -32.82
C ASN A 581 -30.85 -14.06 -34.00
N GLU A 582 -30.66 -12.86 -34.56
CA GLU A 582 -31.41 -12.42 -35.74
C GLU A 582 -31.14 -13.29 -36.98
N ILE A 583 -29.91 -13.76 -37.18
CA ILE A 583 -29.58 -14.70 -38.26
C ILE A 583 -30.28 -16.04 -38.02
N LYS A 584 -30.29 -16.54 -36.79
CA LYS A 584 -30.98 -17.79 -36.44
C LYS A 584 -32.48 -17.73 -36.76
N ASP A 585 -33.10 -16.58 -36.49
CA ASP A 585 -34.50 -16.34 -36.84
C ASP A 585 -34.71 -16.30 -38.37
N LEU A 586 -33.81 -15.62 -39.11
CA LEU A 586 -33.85 -15.60 -40.57
C LEU A 586 -33.59 -16.98 -41.22
N GLU A 587 -32.71 -17.79 -40.63
CA GLU A 587 -32.46 -19.17 -41.06
C GLU A 587 -33.69 -20.05 -40.85
N SER A 588 -34.41 -19.85 -39.74
CA SER A 588 -35.71 -20.48 -39.50
C SER A 588 -36.74 -20.06 -40.56
N ASP A 589 -36.84 -18.76 -40.87
CA ASP A 589 -37.73 -18.25 -41.92
C ASP A 589 -37.39 -18.82 -43.31
N LEU A 590 -36.10 -18.93 -43.64
CA LEU A 590 -35.63 -19.54 -44.89
C LEU A 590 -36.00 -21.03 -44.97
N SER A 591 -35.85 -21.77 -43.87
CA SER A 591 -36.28 -23.18 -43.82
C SER A 591 -37.79 -23.33 -44.04
N GLN A 592 -38.60 -22.40 -43.53
CA GLN A 592 -40.04 -22.40 -43.78
C GLN A 592 -40.39 -22.03 -45.23
N LEU A 593 -39.66 -21.08 -45.83
CA LEU A 593 -39.80 -20.74 -47.24
C LEU A 593 -39.40 -21.90 -48.16
N ASP A 594 -38.34 -22.63 -47.83
CA ASP A 594 -37.92 -23.83 -48.57
C ASP A 594 -39.01 -24.90 -48.56
N GLN A 595 -39.65 -25.12 -47.42
CA GLN A 595 -40.77 -26.04 -47.31
C GLN A 595 -41.97 -25.58 -48.16
N LYS A 596 -42.28 -24.27 -48.15
CA LYS A 596 -43.36 -23.69 -48.99
C LYS A 596 -43.05 -23.82 -50.48
N ILE A 597 -41.80 -23.57 -50.90
CA ILE A 597 -41.35 -23.72 -52.29
C ILE A 597 -41.39 -25.19 -52.73
N ALA A 598 -40.95 -26.13 -51.89
CA ALA A 598 -41.01 -27.56 -52.17
C ALA A 598 -42.47 -28.03 -52.38
N ASN A 599 -43.38 -27.56 -51.54
CA ASN A 599 -44.82 -27.83 -51.69
C ASN A 599 -45.37 -27.21 -52.98
N ALA A 600 -45.08 -25.94 -53.26
CA ALA A 600 -45.50 -25.26 -54.48
C ALA A 600 -44.94 -25.91 -55.75
N ASN A 601 -43.70 -26.41 -55.71
CA ASN A 601 -43.06 -27.16 -56.78
C ASN A 601 -43.79 -28.47 -57.08
N THR A 602 -44.12 -29.21 -56.03
CA THR A 602 -44.87 -30.47 -56.14
C THR A 602 -46.24 -30.20 -56.78
N GLU A 603 -46.91 -29.13 -56.37
CA GLU A 603 -48.18 -28.72 -56.96
C GLU A 603 -48.06 -28.25 -58.42
N TYR A 604 -47.00 -27.53 -58.77
CA TYR A 604 -46.73 -27.10 -60.13
C TYR A 604 -46.45 -28.30 -61.05
N GLN A 605 -45.63 -29.26 -60.60
CA GLN A 605 -45.34 -30.49 -61.36
C GLN A 605 -46.60 -31.31 -61.61
N LYS A 606 -47.47 -31.45 -60.61
CA LYS A 606 -48.79 -32.09 -60.78
C LYS A 606 -49.63 -31.37 -61.83
N ALA A 607 -49.73 -30.04 -61.75
CA ALA A 607 -50.47 -29.24 -62.72
C ALA A 607 -49.87 -29.32 -64.14
N GLU A 608 -48.55 -29.38 -64.25
CA GLU A 608 -47.84 -29.51 -65.52
C GLU A 608 -48.08 -30.86 -66.18
N GLU A 609 -47.99 -31.96 -65.42
CA GLU A 609 -48.30 -33.30 -65.93
C GLU A 609 -49.79 -33.42 -66.32
N GLU A 610 -50.69 -32.83 -65.54
CA GLU A 610 -52.12 -32.75 -65.89
C GLU A 610 -52.36 -31.94 -67.18
N ALA A 611 -51.62 -30.86 -67.39
CA ALA A 611 -51.69 -30.04 -68.60
C ALA A 611 -51.10 -30.78 -69.81
N LYS A 612 -49.95 -31.46 -69.66
CA LYS A 612 -49.36 -32.31 -70.72
C LYS A 612 -50.30 -33.44 -71.11
N LYS A 613 -50.92 -34.11 -70.14
CA LYS A 613 -51.89 -35.17 -70.39
C LYS A 613 -53.10 -34.62 -71.14
N ALA A 614 -53.66 -33.49 -70.69
CA ALA A 614 -54.78 -32.84 -71.36
C ALA A 614 -54.41 -32.38 -72.78
N LYS A 615 -53.18 -31.91 -72.99
CA LYS A 615 -52.68 -31.53 -74.31
C LYS A 615 -52.51 -32.73 -75.24
N LYS A 616 -51.92 -33.83 -74.75
CA LYS A 616 -51.82 -35.07 -75.52
C LYS A 616 -53.21 -35.61 -75.90
N GLU A 617 -54.15 -35.63 -74.94
CA GLU A 617 -55.54 -36.00 -75.21
C GLU A 617 -56.21 -35.06 -76.24
N LEU A 618 -55.87 -33.77 -76.22
CA LEU A 618 -56.34 -32.80 -77.21
C LEU A 618 -55.71 -33.06 -78.58
N ASP A 619 -54.40 -33.27 -78.67
CA ASP A 619 -53.68 -33.54 -79.91
C ASP A 619 -54.19 -34.83 -80.56
N GLU A 620 -54.47 -35.88 -79.77
CA GLU A 620 -55.10 -37.12 -80.26
C GLU A 620 -56.51 -36.87 -80.80
N LYS A 621 -57.32 -36.06 -80.10
CA LYS A 621 -58.64 -35.65 -80.57
C LYS A 621 -58.56 -34.76 -81.82
N GLU A 622 -57.55 -33.91 -81.92
CA GLU A 622 -57.32 -33.06 -83.09
C GLU A 622 -56.84 -33.87 -84.29
N ALA A 623 -55.93 -34.82 -84.10
CA ALA A 623 -55.50 -35.75 -85.14
C ALA A 623 -56.67 -36.60 -85.64
N LYS A 624 -57.53 -37.09 -84.73
CA LYS A 624 -58.76 -37.82 -85.12
C LYS A 624 -59.76 -36.92 -85.83
N LYS A 625 -59.86 -35.64 -85.44
CA LYS A 625 -60.63 -34.64 -86.18
C LYS A 625 -60.04 -34.48 -87.58
N ASP A 626 -58.74 -34.29 -87.73
CA ASP A 626 -58.09 -34.16 -89.03
C ASP A 626 -58.28 -35.43 -89.89
N GLU A 627 -58.21 -36.63 -89.31
CA GLU A 627 -58.51 -37.89 -89.99
C GLU A 627 -59.96 -37.95 -90.48
N LEU A 628 -60.95 -37.58 -89.64
CA LEU A 628 -62.36 -37.52 -90.04
C LEU A 628 -62.59 -36.49 -91.14
N PHE A 629 -61.98 -35.31 -91.05
CA PHE A 629 -62.08 -34.29 -92.09
C PHE A 629 -61.36 -34.71 -93.37
N GLN A 630 -60.22 -35.40 -93.27
CA GLN A 630 -59.53 -35.97 -94.44
C GLN A 630 -60.39 -37.04 -95.09
N LYS A 631 -61.09 -37.88 -94.31
CA LYS A 631 -62.05 -38.85 -94.84
C LYS A 631 -63.21 -38.16 -95.57
N VAL A 632 -63.70 -37.03 -95.04
CA VAL A 632 -64.71 -36.19 -95.73
C VAL A 632 -64.16 -35.66 -97.06
N ILE A 633 -62.93 -35.13 -97.06
CA ILE A 633 -62.25 -34.62 -98.26
C ILE A 633 -62.03 -35.74 -99.30
N ASP A 634 -61.56 -36.91 -98.86
CA ASP A 634 -61.29 -38.06 -99.74
C ASP A 634 -62.59 -38.58 -100.38
N LEU A 635 -63.68 -38.64 -99.61
CA LEU A 635 -65.01 -39.00 -100.14
C LEU A 635 -65.52 -37.95 -101.13
N GLN A 636 -65.26 -36.67 -100.88
CA GLN A 636 -65.60 -35.57 -101.79
C GLN A 636 -64.83 -35.71 -103.12
N ASN A 637 -63.53 -35.96 -103.05
CA ASN A 637 -62.66 -36.08 -104.23
C ASN A 637 -62.94 -37.34 -105.07
N LYS A 638 -63.49 -38.39 -104.47
CA LYS A 638 -63.86 -39.65 -105.16
C LYS A 638 -65.28 -39.68 -105.73
N ASN A 639 -66.04 -38.59 -105.65
CA ASN A 639 -67.47 -38.54 -106.03
C ASN A 639 -68.29 -39.67 -105.38
N ALA A 640 -68.04 -39.97 -104.10
CA ALA A 640 -68.80 -40.97 -103.37
C ALA A 640 -70.31 -40.57 -103.27
N PRO A 641 -71.24 -41.51 -103.09
CA PRO A 641 -72.68 -41.20 -103.02
C PRO A 641 -72.99 -40.18 -101.91
N HIS A 642 -73.86 -39.20 -102.21
CA HIS A 642 -74.15 -38.04 -101.33
C HIS A 642 -74.53 -38.41 -99.88
N ASN A 643 -75.15 -39.59 -99.68
CA ASN A 643 -75.55 -40.07 -98.35
C ASN A 643 -74.35 -40.48 -97.48
N GLU A 644 -73.26 -40.98 -98.06
CA GLU A 644 -72.03 -41.34 -97.33
C GLU A 644 -71.22 -40.11 -96.95
N PHE A 645 -71.15 -39.11 -97.85
CA PHE A 645 -70.51 -37.82 -97.58
C PHE A 645 -71.21 -37.07 -96.44
N SER A 646 -72.55 -36.94 -96.49
CA SER A 646 -73.31 -36.21 -95.46
C SER A 646 -73.21 -36.84 -94.07
N LYS A 647 -73.15 -38.18 -93.98
CA LYS A 647 -72.92 -38.88 -92.72
C LYS A 647 -71.52 -38.60 -92.16
N ALA A 648 -70.48 -38.69 -93.00
CA ALA A 648 -69.11 -38.40 -92.60
C ALA A 648 -68.92 -36.93 -92.16
N ASP A 649 -69.52 -35.98 -92.89
CA ASP A 649 -69.46 -34.55 -92.55
C ASP A 649 -70.18 -34.25 -91.22
N THR A 650 -71.38 -34.82 -91.03
CA THR A 650 -72.12 -34.68 -89.77
C THR A 650 -71.36 -35.30 -88.59
N GLU A 651 -70.71 -36.44 -88.80
CA GLU A 651 -69.87 -37.10 -87.81
C GLU A 651 -68.65 -36.23 -87.44
N ALA A 652 -67.94 -35.69 -88.43
CA ALA A 652 -66.80 -34.80 -88.23
C ALA A 652 -67.21 -33.50 -87.49
N HIS A 653 -68.33 -32.89 -87.88
CA HIS A 653 -68.83 -31.66 -87.25
C HIS A 653 -69.30 -31.90 -85.80
N ASN A 654 -69.99 -33.01 -85.54
CA ASN A 654 -70.39 -33.38 -84.18
C ASN A 654 -69.18 -33.71 -83.30
N TYR A 655 -68.17 -34.38 -83.85
CA TYR A 655 -66.93 -34.67 -83.15
C TYR A 655 -66.18 -33.39 -82.78
N LEU A 656 -66.08 -32.43 -83.71
CA LEU A 656 -65.51 -31.11 -83.44
C LEU A 656 -66.25 -30.39 -82.30
N LYS A 657 -67.59 -30.29 -82.38
CA LYS A 657 -68.40 -29.52 -81.42
C LYS A 657 -68.49 -30.15 -80.04
N LYS A 658 -68.69 -31.47 -79.95
CA LYS A 658 -68.90 -32.18 -78.67
C LYS A 658 -67.61 -32.66 -78.01
N ILE A 659 -66.54 -32.92 -78.78
CA ILE A 659 -65.32 -33.54 -78.26
C ILE A 659 -64.15 -32.56 -78.28
N VAL A 660 -63.85 -31.94 -79.42
CA VAL A 660 -62.64 -31.10 -79.58
C VAL A 660 -62.79 -29.75 -78.89
N VAL A 661 -63.91 -29.03 -79.08
CA VAL A 661 -64.11 -27.69 -78.49
C VAL A 661 -64.07 -27.71 -76.95
N PRO A 662 -64.77 -28.63 -76.24
CA PRO A 662 -64.64 -28.74 -74.79
C PRO A 662 -63.24 -29.17 -74.34
N ALA A 663 -62.56 -30.05 -75.10
CA ALA A 663 -61.19 -30.45 -74.81
C ALA A 663 -60.20 -29.27 -74.92
N ARG A 664 -60.37 -28.38 -75.92
CA ARG A 664 -59.60 -27.13 -76.02
C ARG A 664 -59.81 -26.23 -74.81
N ALA A 665 -61.07 -26.00 -74.41
CA ALA A 665 -61.37 -25.17 -73.24
C ALA A 665 -60.76 -25.73 -71.94
N ASN A 666 -60.83 -27.04 -71.74
CA ASN A 666 -60.24 -27.71 -70.58
C ASN A 666 -58.70 -27.65 -70.60
N SER A 667 -58.08 -27.84 -71.76
CA SER A 667 -56.63 -27.67 -71.94
C SER A 667 -56.19 -26.25 -71.60
N THR A 668 -56.88 -25.22 -72.11
CA THR A 668 -56.58 -23.82 -71.79
C THR A 668 -56.76 -23.50 -70.31
N HIS A 669 -57.80 -24.03 -69.66
CA HIS A 669 -58.01 -23.85 -68.22
C HIS A 669 -56.86 -24.44 -67.39
N LYS A 670 -56.42 -25.67 -67.73
CA LYS A 670 -55.27 -26.30 -67.06
C LYS A 670 -53.96 -25.56 -67.32
N GLU A 671 -53.76 -25.03 -68.52
CA GLU A 671 -52.59 -24.21 -68.84
C GLU A 671 -52.58 -22.90 -68.02
N ASN A 672 -53.73 -22.27 -67.81
CA ASN A 672 -53.85 -21.10 -66.95
C ASN A 672 -53.59 -21.42 -65.46
N VAL A 673 -54.07 -22.57 -64.96
CA VAL A 673 -53.77 -23.04 -63.60
C VAL A 673 -52.27 -23.30 -63.42
N LYS A 674 -51.63 -23.94 -64.40
CA LYS A 674 -50.17 -24.13 -64.46
C LYS A 674 -49.42 -22.79 -64.38
N ASN A 675 -49.83 -21.81 -65.18
CA ASN A 675 -49.21 -20.48 -65.21
C ASN A 675 -49.38 -19.71 -63.90
N ASN A 676 -50.55 -19.77 -63.26
CA ASN A 676 -50.79 -19.13 -61.96
C ASN A 676 -49.97 -19.78 -60.84
N LYS A 677 -49.86 -21.12 -60.82
CA LYS A 677 -49.01 -21.83 -59.85
C LYS A 677 -47.53 -21.53 -60.06
N LYS A 678 -47.09 -21.37 -61.31
CA LYS A 678 -45.73 -20.92 -61.65
C LYS A 678 -45.46 -19.53 -61.09
N ALA A 679 -46.36 -18.58 -61.31
CA ALA A 679 -46.22 -17.21 -60.79
C ALA A 679 -46.19 -17.16 -59.25
N ALA A 680 -46.93 -18.02 -58.56
CA ALA A 680 -46.90 -18.14 -57.10
C ALA A 680 -45.56 -18.71 -56.60
N LYS A 681 -45.04 -19.75 -57.26
CA LYS A 681 -43.69 -20.28 -57.00
C LYS A 681 -42.61 -19.21 -57.21
N ASP A 682 -42.66 -18.50 -58.33
CA ASP A 682 -41.65 -17.49 -58.68
C ASP A 682 -41.63 -16.33 -57.66
N LYS A 683 -42.78 -15.95 -57.09
CA LYS A 683 -42.86 -14.96 -55.99
C LYS A 683 -42.21 -15.46 -54.69
N LEU A 684 -42.43 -16.72 -54.31
CA LEU A 684 -41.80 -17.32 -53.12
C LEU A 684 -40.28 -17.43 -53.30
N GLU A 685 -39.81 -17.77 -54.50
CA GLU A 685 -38.38 -17.83 -54.82
C GLU A 685 -37.74 -16.43 -54.77
N GLN A 686 -38.45 -15.40 -55.21
CA GLN A 686 -38.01 -14.00 -55.10
C GLN A 686 -37.92 -13.54 -53.63
N GLU A 687 -38.87 -13.93 -52.80
CA GLU A 687 -38.88 -13.62 -51.36
C GLU A 687 -37.74 -14.33 -50.61
N LYS A 688 -37.49 -15.61 -50.94
CA LYS A 688 -36.32 -16.35 -50.46
C LYS A 688 -35.01 -15.69 -50.87
N SER A 689 -34.88 -15.24 -52.12
CA SER A 689 -33.68 -14.54 -52.59
C SER A 689 -33.43 -13.22 -51.83
N LYS A 690 -34.47 -12.46 -51.49
CA LYS A 690 -34.33 -11.25 -50.64
C LYS A 690 -33.87 -11.59 -49.22
N LYS A 691 -34.44 -12.63 -48.61
CA LYS A 691 -34.06 -13.08 -47.25
C LYS A 691 -32.64 -13.66 -47.20
N GLN A 692 -32.20 -14.34 -48.25
CA GLN A 692 -30.80 -14.79 -48.39
C GLN A 692 -29.82 -13.61 -48.48
N GLU A 693 -30.18 -12.55 -49.20
CA GLU A 693 -29.32 -11.35 -49.26
C GLU A 693 -29.29 -10.60 -47.92
N GLU A 694 -30.40 -10.62 -47.17
CA GLU A 694 -30.46 -10.08 -45.79
C GLU A 694 -29.56 -10.86 -44.83
N VAL A 695 -29.55 -12.20 -44.90
CA VAL A 695 -28.62 -13.07 -44.13
C VAL A 695 -27.17 -12.78 -44.51
N LYS A 696 -26.88 -12.58 -45.80
CA LYS A 696 -25.53 -12.26 -46.29
C LYS A 696 -25.05 -10.89 -45.79
N HIS A 697 -25.92 -9.88 -45.78
CA HIS A 697 -25.60 -8.56 -45.23
C HIS A 697 -25.32 -8.64 -43.72
N LYS A 698 -26.17 -9.33 -42.95
CA LYS A 698 -25.97 -9.49 -41.50
C LYS A 698 -24.72 -10.32 -41.18
N ASN A 699 -24.39 -11.32 -41.99
CA ASN A 699 -23.13 -12.05 -41.87
C ASN A 699 -21.91 -11.15 -42.15
N GLN A 700 -21.99 -10.24 -43.14
CA GLN A 700 -20.94 -9.25 -43.37
C GLN A 700 -20.80 -8.27 -42.19
N GLU A 701 -21.90 -7.87 -41.55
CA GLU A 701 -21.87 -7.05 -40.33
C GLU A 701 -21.22 -7.80 -39.16
N ILE A 702 -21.51 -9.09 -38.99
CA ILE A 702 -20.86 -9.95 -37.99
C ILE A 702 -19.36 -10.06 -38.26
N GLU A 703 -18.94 -10.31 -39.50
CA GLU A 703 -17.51 -10.42 -39.84
C GLU A 703 -16.79 -9.08 -39.66
N THR A 704 -17.45 -7.96 -39.96
CA THR A 704 -16.93 -6.61 -39.67
C THR A 704 -16.79 -6.39 -38.17
N ALA A 705 -17.80 -6.74 -37.38
CA ALA A 705 -17.77 -6.63 -35.92
C ALA A 705 -16.74 -7.57 -35.28
N LYS A 706 -16.56 -8.79 -35.78
CA LYS A 706 -15.52 -9.73 -35.33
C LYS A 706 -14.12 -9.22 -35.65
N THR A 707 -13.93 -8.64 -36.84
CA THR A 707 -12.68 -8.01 -37.23
C THR A 707 -12.36 -6.84 -36.29
N GLU A 708 -13.36 -6.03 -35.96
CA GLU A 708 -13.22 -4.92 -35.02
C GLU A 708 -12.94 -5.39 -33.59
N VAL A 709 -13.62 -6.44 -33.10
CA VAL A 709 -13.30 -7.07 -31.81
C VAL A 709 -11.87 -7.59 -31.80
N THR A 710 -11.42 -8.25 -32.86
CA THR A 710 -10.04 -8.76 -32.98
C THR A 710 -9.02 -7.63 -32.96
N ARG A 711 -9.33 -6.51 -33.64
CA ARG A 711 -8.52 -5.29 -33.64
C ARG A 711 -8.43 -4.70 -32.23
N LYS A 712 -9.56 -4.57 -31.53
CA LYS A 712 -9.64 -4.05 -30.15
C LYS A 712 -8.96 -4.95 -29.14
N VAL A 713 -9.06 -6.26 -29.29
CA VAL A 713 -8.30 -7.24 -28.49
C VAL A 713 -6.80 -7.07 -28.70
N SER A 714 -6.36 -6.85 -29.95
CA SER A 714 -4.95 -6.58 -30.26
C SER A 714 -4.47 -5.25 -29.65
N GLU A 715 -5.30 -4.20 -29.67
CA GLU A 715 -5.01 -2.92 -29.01
C GLU A 715 -4.92 -3.05 -27.49
N LEU A 716 -5.86 -3.77 -26.87
CA LEU A 716 -5.84 -4.09 -25.45
C LEU A 716 -4.58 -4.85 -25.06
N GLN A 717 -4.17 -5.82 -25.89
CA GLN A 717 -2.96 -6.60 -25.66
C GLN A 717 -1.70 -5.73 -25.72
N ALA A 718 -1.60 -4.85 -26.72
CA ALA A 718 -0.50 -3.89 -26.81
C ALA A 718 -0.47 -2.88 -25.63
N ILE A 719 -1.63 -2.49 -25.10
CA ILE A 719 -1.73 -1.62 -23.92
C ILE A 719 -1.31 -2.38 -22.67
N VAL A 720 -1.74 -3.63 -22.50
CA VAL A 720 -1.37 -4.49 -21.36
C VAL A 720 0.14 -4.76 -21.34
N GLU A 721 0.75 -5.03 -22.49
CA GLU A 721 2.21 -5.20 -22.61
C GLU A 721 2.94 -3.93 -22.19
N ARG A 722 2.49 -2.75 -22.66
CA ARG A 722 3.07 -1.45 -22.27
C ARG A 722 2.86 -1.09 -20.80
N ILE A 723 1.69 -1.41 -20.22
CA ILE A 723 1.43 -1.23 -18.78
C ILE A 723 2.41 -2.10 -17.98
N THR A 724 2.63 -3.34 -18.41
CA THR A 724 3.56 -4.28 -17.76
C THR A 724 4.99 -3.76 -17.84
N GLU A 725 5.39 -3.19 -18.97
CA GLU A 725 6.72 -2.61 -19.16
C GLU A 725 6.94 -1.36 -18.29
N VAL A 726 5.97 -0.44 -18.24
CA VAL A 726 6.02 0.73 -17.35
C VAL A 726 6.04 0.30 -15.87
N GLN A 727 5.26 -0.71 -15.49
CA GLN A 727 5.30 -1.26 -14.13
C GLN A 727 6.66 -1.86 -13.77
N LYS A 728 7.33 -2.54 -14.72
CA LYS A 728 8.71 -3.01 -14.53
C LYS A 728 9.68 -1.86 -14.32
N ILE A 729 9.58 -0.79 -15.11
CA ILE A 729 10.45 0.39 -14.99
C ILE A 729 10.23 1.08 -13.64
N VAL A 730 8.97 1.35 -13.27
CA VAL A 730 8.60 1.93 -11.96
C VAL A 730 9.10 1.07 -10.79
N THR A 731 9.01 -0.25 -10.91
CA THR A 731 9.48 -1.18 -9.86
C THR A 731 11.01 -1.20 -9.76
N GLN A 732 11.72 -1.15 -10.90
CA GLN A 732 13.18 -1.06 -10.92
C GLN A 732 13.69 0.29 -10.39
N ALA A 733 13.00 1.39 -10.72
CA ALA A 733 13.30 2.71 -10.21
C ALA A 733 13.13 2.78 -8.68
N ARG A 734 12.03 2.23 -8.14
CA ARG A 734 11.80 2.13 -6.68
C ARG A 734 12.88 1.33 -5.96
N LYS A 735 13.35 0.21 -6.54
CA LYS A 735 14.45 -0.60 -5.99
C LYS A 735 15.78 0.15 -5.96
N LYS A 736 16.07 0.98 -6.97
CA LYS A 736 17.29 1.79 -7.01
C LYS A 736 17.29 2.92 -5.98
N THR A 737 16.13 3.52 -5.69
CA THR A 737 15.99 4.56 -4.64
C THR A 737 16.06 4.03 -3.20
N TRP A 738 15.97 2.72 -2.97
CA TRP A 738 16.04 2.11 -1.63
C TRP A 738 17.41 1.48 -1.29
N ASN A 739 18.34 1.44 -2.25
CA ASN A 739 19.69 0.89 -2.09
C ASN A 739 20.79 1.98 -2.08
N VAL A 740 20.41 3.24 -1.86
CA VAL A 740 21.29 4.36 -1.51
C VAL A 740 20.97 4.73 -0.07
#